data_AF-A0AA38KAI8-F1
#
_entry.id   AF-A0AA38KAI8-F1
#
_cell.length_a   1.000
_cell.length_b   1.000
_cell.length_c   1.000
_cell.angle_alpha   90.00
_cell.angle_beta   90.00
_cell.angle_gamma   90.00
#
_symmetry.space_group_name_H-M   'P 1'
#
loop_
_entity.id
_entity.type
_entity.pdbx_description
1 polymer ?
#
loop_
_entity_poly.entity_id
_entity_poly.type
_entity_poly.pdbx_seq_one_letter_code
_entity_poly.pdbx_strand_id
1 'polypeptide(L)'
;MAAAEQPCYTMIFESSAEYPSASELRTALEKGSDDVKLEALRKIVVSTINGNPQPSLMMPIIQFVMPSRNKQLKKLLHFYWEVCPKYDENGKLKQEMILVVNAIRNDLQHPNEYIRGATLRFLQKIANESELLEPLIPTCRACLEHRHSYVRKNAVFALFSIYRDFEHLIPDASELMSTFLAAETDSTCKRNAFIFLAHCDLRKAVDWVLGNHDNIPTLEEGLQMSVIEVVRLDCKSEPTHRARYIRLVFELLNVSSHAVKYEAATTLTLLTQNPAAVKASASTLISLIIKESDNNVKLIVLDRLETLRSKHGHILDGLIMDVLQILSNSDMDVRRKAMSIVLNMTSSRNVEEVVQFLKKQLLRTQEQAAEFDKASEYRQLLIQSIHVTAIKFSEVAASVVLALMEFLGDSGGSSSSSNTASTSTALDVIAFIREVVDKFPHLRSGIFDRLVASLNDIKSGKVFRGVLWILGEFIGAEDSYPSPSSAAEAIKQCVEGIRTCIGDIPIYVDPTQEENSADDATVPKEAGGGKPKVLADGTYATETAYTAVGPSESRNEKARPPLRTLILGGDFFTGTVLAATLTKLVLRFEGLCSEQAVSNTLRAQAMLIMTSIIRVGHAKSSPAPGAPLVQIDEDSTERIMNCIQTLSELTGQAKIDTDHEETIVKEIFLRDTKKAFERMIGAQEKRAAEKREAEASHKGSAVQVDDLLSFRQFSKKGADQDLDYDEDLGRATGTTDAREDFISNLSRISQLTGFSDPIYVETYVKMHGFDIMLDVLLVNQTANTLQNLCLDFATLGDLKIVERPSVYTIAPHGFQSIKATIKVSSTETGVIFGSILWEGPNMSEACVILNDIHIDIMDYIKPAYCNEAQFRSMWTEFEWENRVNVHSTVSDPREYLKHVMKSTNMSCLTPEGALSGDCDFLSANMYARSLFGEDALANLSIERTETGTVTGHIRIRSKTQGIALSLGDRITMAQKDSKPLSA
;
A
#
# COMPACT_ATOMS: atom_id res chain seq x y z
N MET A 1 7.76 -20.44 47.89
CA MET A 1 8.78 -20.68 46.84
C MET A 1 8.01 -21.04 45.59
N ALA A 2 8.02 -20.16 44.59
CA ALA A 2 7.42 -20.47 43.30
C ALA A 2 8.14 -21.69 42.71
N ALA A 3 7.41 -22.70 42.26
CA ALA A 3 7.99 -23.76 41.45
C ALA A 3 8.64 -23.07 40.23
N ALA A 4 9.92 -23.31 39.98
CA ALA A 4 10.60 -22.75 38.81
C ALA A 4 9.78 -23.11 37.57
N GLU A 5 9.34 -22.10 36.81
CA GLU A 5 8.57 -22.28 35.58
C GLU A 5 9.32 -23.26 34.66
N GLN A 6 8.68 -24.38 34.32
CA GLN A 6 9.27 -25.33 33.40
C GLN A 6 9.34 -24.71 32.00
N PRO A 7 10.47 -24.86 31.27
CA PRO A 7 10.57 -24.35 29.91
C PRO A 7 9.47 -24.97 29.03
N CYS A 8 8.65 -24.13 28.41
CA CYS A 8 7.59 -24.56 27.49
C CYS A 8 8.22 -24.88 26.12
N TYR A 9 8.14 -26.15 25.69
CA TYR A 9 8.65 -26.60 24.40
C TYR A 9 7.55 -26.60 23.32
N THR A 10 7.93 -26.48 22.05
CA THR A 10 7.00 -26.60 20.92
C THR A 10 6.36 -27.99 20.89
N MET A 11 5.05 -28.07 21.13
CA MET A 11 4.28 -29.32 21.02
C MET A 11 4.36 -29.87 19.60
N ILE A 12 4.78 -31.13 19.46
CA ILE A 12 4.86 -31.80 18.16
C ILE A 12 3.59 -32.61 17.98
N PHE A 13 2.77 -32.21 17.00
CA PHE A 13 1.59 -32.97 16.60
C PHE A 13 2.02 -34.28 15.95
N GLU A 14 1.63 -35.41 16.54
CA GLU A 14 1.87 -36.75 16.00
C GLU A 14 0.52 -37.42 15.73
N SER A 15 0.33 -37.97 14.53
CA SER A 15 -0.94 -38.57 14.07
C SER A 15 -1.25 -39.91 14.75
N SER A 16 -0.32 -40.46 15.53
CA SER A 16 -0.39 -41.78 16.15
C SER A 16 -1.12 -41.69 17.50
N ALA A 17 -2.26 -42.36 17.65
CA ALA A 17 -3.05 -42.33 18.88
C ALA A 17 -2.45 -43.16 20.04
N GLU A 18 -1.43 -44.00 19.78
CA GLU A 18 -0.85 -44.91 20.77
C GLU A 18 0.61 -44.56 21.06
N TYR A 19 0.89 -44.09 22.28
CA TYR A 19 2.26 -44.03 22.80
C TYR A 19 2.71 -45.45 23.18
N PRO A 20 3.86 -45.94 22.67
CA PRO A 20 4.38 -47.25 23.07
C PRO A 20 4.66 -47.27 24.58
N SER A 21 4.38 -48.42 25.20
CA SER A 21 4.55 -48.56 26.64
C SER A 21 6.02 -48.41 27.06
N ALA A 22 6.26 -47.93 28.29
CA ALA A 22 7.63 -47.78 28.82
C ALA A 22 8.41 -49.12 28.79
N SER A 23 7.72 -50.27 28.88
CA SER A 23 8.33 -51.60 28.76
C SER A 23 8.80 -51.92 27.35
N GLU A 24 8.00 -51.57 26.34
CA GLU A 24 8.37 -51.75 24.92
C GLU A 24 9.55 -50.87 24.54
N LEU A 25 9.50 -49.60 24.94
CA LEU A 25 10.60 -48.65 24.71
C LEU A 25 11.88 -49.12 25.40
N ARG A 26 11.80 -49.63 26.64
CA ARG A 26 12.95 -50.23 27.33
C ARG A 26 13.55 -51.40 26.56
N THR A 27 12.70 -52.32 26.09
CA THR A 27 13.14 -53.50 25.34
C THR A 27 13.79 -53.09 24.01
N ALA A 28 13.23 -52.08 23.34
CA ALA A 28 13.79 -51.52 22.10
C ALA A 28 15.16 -50.87 22.34
N LEU A 29 15.36 -50.20 23.47
CA LEU A 29 16.66 -49.61 23.85
C LEU A 29 17.71 -50.65 24.25
N GLU A 30 17.30 -51.73 24.91
CA GLU A 30 18.21 -52.79 25.39
C GLU A 30 18.67 -53.74 24.27
N LYS A 31 17.73 -54.18 23.41
CA LYS A 31 17.96 -55.26 22.43
C LYS A 31 17.87 -54.82 20.96
N GLY A 32 17.42 -53.59 20.68
CA GLY A 32 17.27 -53.09 19.32
C GLY A 32 18.60 -52.78 18.62
N SER A 33 18.58 -52.74 17.27
CA SER A 33 19.68 -52.17 16.48
C SER A 33 19.78 -50.65 16.69
N ASP A 34 20.88 -50.04 16.25
CA ASP A 34 21.06 -48.58 16.38
C ASP A 34 19.92 -47.76 15.75
N ASP A 35 19.31 -48.24 14.66
CA ASP A 35 18.16 -47.59 14.00
C ASP A 35 16.88 -47.71 14.84
N VAL A 36 16.65 -48.87 15.46
CA VAL A 36 15.52 -49.08 16.38
C VAL A 36 15.69 -48.23 17.64
N LYS A 37 16.92 -48.13 18.16
CA LYS A 37 17.25 -47.24 19.28
C LYS A 37 17.02 -45.78 18.92
N LEU A 38 17.32 -45.38 17.69
CA LEU A 38 17.10 -44.02 17.20
C LEU A 38 15.61 -43.69 17.14
N GLU A 39 14.78 -44.59 16.61
CA GLU A 39 13.33 -44.41 16.59
C GLU A 39 12.74 -44.39 18.00
N ALA A 40 13.17 -45.30 18.87
CA ALA A 40 12.75 -45.35 20.27
C ALA A 40 13.10 -44.06 21.02
N LEU A 41 14.32 -43.56 20.88
CA LEU A 41 14.74 -42.31 21.51
C LEU A 41 13.98 -41.10 20.94
N ARG A 42 13.63 -41.11 19.64
CA ARG A 42 12.82 -40.05 19.03
C ARG A 42 11.43 -39.99 19.67
N LYS A 43 10.77 -41.15 19.82
CA LYS A 43 9.46 -41.25 20.46
C LYS A 43 9.50 -40.80 21.92
N ILE A 44 10.58 -41.14 22.65
CA ILE A 44 10.78 -40.67 24.04
C ILE A 44 10.91 -39.14 24.09
N VAL A 45 11.71 -38.54 23.21
CA VAL A 45 11.87 -37.07 23.16
C VAL A 45 10.54 -36.38 22.86
N VAL A 46 9.79 -36.84 21.87
CA VAL A 46 8.47 -36.28 21.51
C VAL A 46 7.48 -36.43 22.67
N SER A 47 7.42 -37.60 23.30
CA SER A 47 6.56 -37.84 24.47
C SER A 47 6.91 -36.92 25.64
N THR A 48 8.21 -36.71 25.89
CA THR A 48 8.68 -35.82 26.97
C THR A 48 8.36 -34.36 26.66
N ILE A 49 8.53 -33.90 25.42
CA ILE A 49 8.15 -32.55 24.96
C ILE A 49 6.64 -32.32 25.11
N ASN A 50 5.83 -33.36 24.84
CA ASN A 50 4.38 -33.31 24.94
C ASN A 50 3.86 -33.40 26.40
N GLY A 51 4.74 -33.31 27.40
CA GLY A 51 4.36 -33.29 28.83
C GLY A 51 4.23 -34.67 29.48
N ASN A 52 4.61 -35.75 28.80
CA ASN A 52 4.60 -37.12 29.34
C ASN A 52 6.03 -37.64 29.56
N PRO A 53 6.78 -37.14 30.56
CA PRO A 53 8.13 -37.62 30.84
C PRO A 53 8.10 -39.08 31.31
N GLN A 54 9.09 -39.87 30.88
CA GLN A 54 9.27 -41.27 31.31
C GLN A 54 10.60 -41.45 32.10
N PRO A 55 10.66 -41.09 33.39
CA PRO A 55 11.90 -41.14 34.18
C PRO A 55 12.55 -42.53 34.25
N SER A 56 11.75 -43.60 34.20
CA SER A 56 12.22 -44.99 34.27
C SER A 56 13.13 -45.40 33.10
N LEU A 57 13.10 -44.66 31.99
CA LEU A 57 13.93 -44.93 30.81
C LEU A 57 15.29 -44.24 30.83
N MET A 58 15.53 -43.34 31.79
CA MET A 58 16.79 -42.61 31.89
C MET A 58 18.00 -43.54 32.05
N MET A 59 17.92 -44.54 32.94
CA MET A 59 19.02 -45.49 33.15
C MET A 59 19.28 -46.41 31.94
N PRO A 60 18.25 -47.01 31.29
CA PRO A 60 18.42 -47.70 30.01
C PRO A 60 19.09 -46.84 28.92
N ILE A 61 18.76 -45.54 28.83
CA ILE A 61 19.40 -44.62 27.88
C ILE A 61 20.90 -44.45 28.22
N ILE A 62 21.24 -44.23 29.50
CA ILE A 62 22.64 -44.13 29.96
C ILE A 62 23.43 -45.42 29.67
N GLN A 63 22.82 -46.59 29.85
CA GLN A 63 23.52 -47.86 29.67
C GLN A 63 23.67 -48.29 28.20
N PHE A 64 22.64 -48.08 27.36
CA PHE A 64 22.58 -48.71 26.04
C PHE A 64 22.62 -47.74 24.84
N VAL A 65 22.39 -46.45 25.07
CA VAL A 65 22.39 -45.40 24.03
C VAL A 65 23.64 -44.55 24.12
N MET A 66 23.99 -44.08 25.32
CA MET A 66 25.16 -43.21 25.57
C MET A 66 26.50 -43.81 25.09
N PRO A 67 26.78 -45.12 25.26
CA PRO A 67 28.03 -45.72 24.76
C PRO A 67 28.08 -45.92 23.24
N SER A 68 26.97 -45.70 22.52
CA SER A 68 26.91 -45.95 21.08
C SER A 68 27.85 -45.02 20.31
N ARG A 69 28.46 -45.54 19.24
CA ARG A 69 29.32 -44.78 18.32
C ARG A 69 28.54 -44.12 17.19
N ASN A 70 27.24 -44.39 17.06
CA ASN A 70 26.40 -43.83 16.00
C ASN A 70 26.21 -42.32 16.19
N LYS A 71 26.63 -41.53 15.19
CA LYS A 71 26.57 -40.06 15.20
C LYS A 71 25.14 -39.53 15.31
N GLN A 72 24.18 -40.18 14.64
CA GLN A 72 22.78 -39.74 14.66
C GLN A 72 22.15 -39.99 16.03
N LEU A 73 22.45 -41.15 16.63
CA LEU A 73 21.98 -41.50 17.97
C LEU A 73 22.55 -40.52 19.02
N LYS A 74 23.84 -40.18 18.96
CA LYS A 74 24.45 -39.16 19.83
C LYS A 74 23.81 -37.78 19.67
N LYS A 75 23.53 -37.35 18.44
CA LYS A 75 22.85 -36.07 18.20
C LYS A 75 21.45 -36.05 18.82
N LEU A 76 20.71 -37.15 18.70
CA LEU A 76 19.37 -37.29 19.30
C LEU A 76 19.43 -37.37 20.83
N LEU A 77 20.49 -37.98 21.37
CA LEU A 77 20.78 -38.01 22.79
C LEU A 77 20.97 -36.60 23.38
N HIS A 78 21.59 -35.66 22.66
CA HIS A 78 21.68 -34.27 23.10
C HIS A 78 20.29 -33.60 23.23
N PHE A 79 19.36 -33.88 22.31
CA PHE A 79 17.99 -33.38 22.43
C PHE A 79 17.25 -34.00 23.63
N TYR A 80 17.51 -35.26 23.94
CA TYR A 80 16.95 -35.87 25.15
C TYR A 80 17.46 -35.19 26.43
N TRP A 81 18.75 -34.88 26.52
CA TRP A 81 19.31 -34.18 27.68
C TRP A 81 18.83 -32.73 27.82
N GLU A 82 18.41 -32.09 26.73
CA GLU A 82 17.80 -30.76 26.78
C GLU A 82 16.44 -30.81 27.51
N VAL A 83 15.61 -31.82 27.20
CA VAL A 83 14.21 -31.90 27.65
C VAL A 83 14.05 -32.66 28.97
N CYS A 84 14.96 -33.56 29.34
CA CYS A 84 14.75 -34.44 30.49
C CYS A 84 14.79 -33.70 31.85
N PRO A 85 13.96 -34.12 32.83
CA PRO A 85 13.95 -33.52 34.16
C PRO A 85 15.21 -33.90 34.95
N LYS A 86 16.05 -32.90 35.25
CA LYS A 86 17.38 -33.11 35.84
C LYS A 86 17.44 -33.05 37.38
N TYR A 87 16.45 -32.38 37.97
CA TYR A 87 16.30 -32.27 39.41
C TYR A 87 15.21 -33.23 39.91
N ASP A 88 15.35 -33.67 41.14
CA ASP A 88 14.33 -34.39 41.88
C ASP A 88 13.24 -33.46 42.42
N GLU A 89 12.16 -34.03 42.96
CA GLU A 89 11.06 -33.28 43.60
C GLU A 89 11.53 -32.34 44.74
N ASN A 90 12.70 -32.61 45.31
CA ASN A 90 13.34 -31.81 46.36
C ASN A 90 14.28 -30.72 45.81
N GLY A 91 14.38 -30.54 44.49
CA GLY A 91 15.27 -29.56 43.85
C GLY A 91 16.76 -29.92 43.88
N LYS A 92 17.12 -31.17 44.20
CA LYS A 92 18.50 -31.68 44.14
C LYS A 92 18.78 -32.34 42.79
N LEU A 93 20.01 -32.24 42.29
CA LEU A 93 20.42 -32.89 41.06
C LEU A 93 20.39 -34.42 41.20
N LYS A 94 19.80 -35.09 40.21
CA LYS A 94 19.75 -36.56 40.13
C LYS A 94 21.14 -37.18 40.09
N GLN A 95 21.35 -38.27 40.84
CA GLN A 95 22.66 -38.95 40.89
C GLN A 95 23.12 -39.47 39.52
N GLU A 96 22.17 -39.85 38.66
CA GLU A 96 22.42 -40.31 37.29
C GLU A 96 23.07 -39.21 36.43
N MET A 97 22.86 -37.93 36.75
CA MET A 97 23.45 -36.82 36.01
C MET A 97 24.98 -36.76 36.15
N ILE A 98 25.55 -37.31 37.22
CA ILE A 98 27.01 -37.42 37.38
C ILE A 98 27.61 -38.27 36.25
N LEU A 99 26.94 -39.36 35.86
CA LEU A 99 27.37 -40.20 34.75
C LEU A 99 27.26 -39.47 33.41
N VAL A 100 26.21 -38.64 33.26
CA VAL A 100 26.00 -37.80 32.07
C VAL A 100 27.11 -36.76 31.95
N VAL A 101 27.49 -36.07 33.02
CA VAL A 101 28.61 -35.11 33.04
C VAL A 101 29.92 -35.78 32.62
N ASN A 102 30.20 -36.97 33.14
CA ASN A 102 31.41 -37.72 32.75
C ASN A 102 31.39 -38.10 31.25
N ALA A 103 30.23 -38.49 30.73
CA ALA A 103 30.08 -38.81 29.31
C ALA A 103 30.24 -37.58 28.41
N ILE A 104 29.64 -36.44 28.79
CA ILE A 104 29.80 -35.16 28.09
C ILE A 104 31.27 -34.75 28.09
N ARG A 105 31.97 -34.89 29.22
CA ARG A 105 33.41 -34.62 29.33
C ARG A 105 34.22 -35.47 28.34
N ASN A 106 33.92 -36.76 28.23
CA ASN A 106 34.56 -37.65 27.27
C ASN A 106 34.25 -37.25 25.82
N ASP A 107 33.03 -36.80 25.54
CA ASP A 107 32.63 -36.34 24.21
C ASP A 107 33.29 -35.01 23.82
N LEU A 108 33.52 -34.11 24.78
CA LEU A 108 34.36 -32.91 24.60
C LEU A 108 35.83 -33.24 24.34
N GLN A 109 36.32 -34.39 24.79
CA GLN A 109 37.68 -34.90 24.55
C GLN A 109 37.76 -35.89 23.38
N HIS A 110 36.66 -36.13 22.67
CA HIS A 110 36.59 -37.14 21.62
C HIS A 110 37.48 -36.77 20.41
N PRO A 111 38.21 -37.69 19.76
CA PRO A 111 39.10 -37.36 18.63
C PRO A 111 38.37 -36.73 17.43
N ASN A 112 37.07 -37.01 17.27
CA ASN A 112 36.22 -36.44 16.22
C ASN A 112 35.74 -35.01 16.56
N GLU A 113 36.12 -34.06 15.74
CA GLU A 113 35.81 -32.63 15.82
C GLU A 113 34.31 -32.32 15.73
N TYR A 114 33.53 -33.12 14.99
CA TYR A 114 32.09 -32.94 14.86
C TYR A 114 31.35 -33.31 16.14
N ILE A 115 31.83 -34.33 16.85
CA ILE A 115 31.27 -34.74 18.15
C ILE A 115 31.57 -33.65 19.19
N ARG A 116 32.80 -33.16 19.24
CA ARG A 116 33.16 -32.01 20.12
C ARG A 116 32.30 -30.79 19.83
N GLY A 117 32.19 -30.37 18.57
CA GLY A 117 31.40 -29.19 18.20
C GLY A 117 29.90 -29.37 18.39
N ALA A 118 29.35 -30.57 18.20
CA ALA A 118 27.95 -30.86 18.54
C ALA A 118 27.70 -30.80 20.04
N THR A 119 28.66 -31.28 20.85
CA THR A 119 28.60 -31.24 22.31
C THR A 119 28.70 -29.81 22.83
N LEU A 120 29.63 -29.01 22.30
CA LEU A 120 29.76 -27.57 22.65
C LEU A 120 28.50 -26.77 22.32
N ARG A 121 27.83 -27.05 21.19
CA ARG A 121 26.53 -26.45 20.87
C ARG A 121 25.42 -26.91 21.79
N PHE A 122 25.46 -28.16 22.24
CA PHE A 122 24.53 -28.67 23.24
C PHE A 122 24.74 -27.97 24.60
N LEU A 123 25.97 -27.71 25.02
CA LEU A 123 26.26 -26.98 26.26
C LEU A 123 25.64 -25.57 26.30
N GLN A 124 25.56 -24.90 25.15
CA GLN A 124 24.89 -23.59 25.05
C GLN A 124 23.41 -23.64 25.45
N LYS A 125 22.76 -24.80 25.32
CA LYS A 125 21.33 -24.99 25.62
C LYS A 125 21.06 -25.40 27.08
N ILE A 126 22.04 -25.99 27.75
CA ILE A 126 21.97 -26.34 29.18
C ILE A 126 22.71 -25.33 30.06
N ALA A 127 22.94 -24.12 29.54
CA ALA A 127 23.74 -23.07 30.19
C ALA A 127 23.18 -22.61 31.54
N ASN A 128 21.89 -22.86 31.83
CA ASN A 128 21.22 -22.52 33.08
C ASN A 128 21.51 -23.45 34.27
N GLU A 129 22.32 -24.51 34.09
CA GLU A 129 22.53 -25.56 35.09
C GLU A 129 23.95 -25.52 35.65
N SER A 130 24.18 -24.67 36.66
CA SER A 130 25.51 -24.42 37.23
C SER A 130 26.23 -25.69 37.70
N GLU A 131 25.55 -26.58 38.43
CA GLU A 131 26.11 -27.81 38.98
C GLU A 131 26.63 -28.79 37.92
N LEU A 132 26.04 -28.79 36.71
CA LEU A 132 26.46 -29.66 35.61
C LEU A 132 27.62 -29.07 34.81
N LEU A 133 27.69 -27.74 34.74
CA LEU A 133 28.66 -27.04 33.90
C LEU A 133 30.02 -26.89 34.58
N GLU A 134 30.04 -26.69 35.90
CA GLU A 134 31.28 -26.46 36.66
C GLU A 134 32.38 -27.51 36.37
N PRO A 135 32.10 -28.84 36.34
CA PRO A 135 33.12 -29.84 36.02
C PRO A 135 33.58 -29.83 34.55
N LEU A 136 32.81 -29.23 33.65
CA LEU A 136 33.05 -29.23 32.20
C LEU A 136 33.90 -28.05 31.73
N ILE A 137 33.97 -26.96 32.50
CA ILE A 137 34.67 -25.72 32.14
C ILE A 137 36.13 -25.95 31.72
N PRO A 138 36.96 -26.71 32.47
CA PRO A 138 38.36 -26.90 32.08
C PRO A 138 38.50 -27.57 30.71
N THR A 139 37.58 -28.49 30.42
CA THR A 139 37.53 -29.22 29.14
C THR A 139 37.05 -28.32 27.99
N CYS A 140 36.11 -27.41 28.27
CA CYS A 140 35.66 -26.39 27.32
C CYS A 140 36.76 -25.39 27.00
N ARG A 141 37.56 -24.97 27.99
CA ARG A 141 38.73 -24.11 27.79
C ARG A 141 39.78 -24.78 26.91
N ALA A 142 40.09 -26.06 27.15
CA ALA A 142 41.01 -26.82 26.30
C ALA A 142 40.56 -26.90 24.83
N CYS A 143 39.26 -26.83 24.56
CA CYS A 143 38.73 -26.79 23.20
C CYS A 143 39.02 -25.49 22.44
N LEU A 144 39.41 -24.40 23.12
CA LEU A 144 39.88 -23.16 22.48
C LEU A 144 41.22 -23.34 21.77
N GLU A 145 42.08 -24.26 22.24
CA GLU A 145 43.40 -24.50 21.64
C GLU A 145 43.37 -25.62 20.58
N HIS A 146 42.17 -26.11 20.24
CA HIS A 146 42.03 -27.23 19.32
C HIS A 146 42.47 -26.87 17.89
N ARG A 147 43.10 -27.81 17.17
CA ARG A 147 43.63 -27.61 15.81
C ARG A 147 42.59 -27.10 14.81
N HIS A 148 41.35 -27.57 14.91
CA HIS A 148 40.27 -27.24 13.98
C HIS A 148 39.43 -26.04 14.45
N SER A 149 39.29 -25.01 13.59
CA SER A 149 38.50 -23.79 13.88
C SER A 149 37.03 -24.08 14.16
N TYR A 150 36.46 -25.15 13.58
CA TYR A 150 35.11 -25.60 13.88
C TYR A 150 34.87 -25.87 15.38
N VAL A 151 35.86 -26.40 16.10
CA VAL A 151 35.74 -26.66 17.54
C VAL A 151 35.91 -25.34 18.31
N ARG A 152 36.93 -24.55 17.96
CA ARG A 152 37.24 -23.27 18.60
C ARG A 152 36.07 -22.29 18.55
N LYS A 153 35.44 -22.09 17.38
CA LYS A 153 34.29 -21.18 17.23
C LYS A 153 33.08 -21.56 18.09
N ASN A 154 32.84 -22.87 18.27
CA ASN A 154 31.75 -23.37 19.10
C ASN A 154 32.12 -23.29 20.59
N ALA A 155 33.40 -23.46 20.93
CA ALA A 155 33.91 -23.35 22.29
C ALA A 155 33.78 -21.91 22.81
N VAL A 156 34.11 -20.92 21.98
CA VAL A 156 33.94 -19.49 22.31
C VAL A 156 32.49 -19.19 22.71
N PHE A 157 31.49 -19.57 21.90
CA PHE A 157 30.09 -19.31 22.24
C PHE A 157 29.52 -20.20 23.35
N ALA A 158 30.06 -21.41 23.54
CA ALA A 158 29.72 -22.23 24.71
C ALA A 158 30.17 -21.52 26.00
N LEU A 159 31.42 -21.02 26.04
CA LEU A 159 31.93 -20.25 27.16
C LEU A 159 31.19 -18.92 27.33
N PHE A 160 30.82 -18.26 26.24
CA PHE A 160 30.00 -17.03 26.29
C PHE A 160 28.64 -17.27 26.94
N SER A 161 27.95 -18.34 26.56
CA SER A 161 26.64 -18.69 27.13
C SER A 161 26.76 -18.99 28.63
N ILE A 162 27.79 -19.75 29.02
CA ILE A 162 28.07 -20.07 30.43
C ILE A 162 28.39 -18.78 31.22
N TYR A 163 29.22 -17.89 30.69
CA TYR A 163 29.58 -16.63 31.36
C TYR A 163 28.38 -15.68 31.52
N ARG A 164 27.52 -15.58 30.49
CA ARG A 164 26.34 -14.71 30.52
C ARG A 164 25.38 -15.10 31.64
N ASP A 165 25.16 -16.40 31.84
CA ASP A 165 24.22 -16.90 32.83
C ASP A 165 24.90 -17.04 34.22
N PHE A 166 26.20 -17.35 34.25
CA PHE A 166 26.99 -17.54 35.47
C PHE A 166 28.40 -16.91 35.37
N GLU A 167 28.50 -15.61 35.59
CA GLU A 167 29.76 -14.85 35.52
C GLU A 167 30.87 -15.42 36.44
N HIS A 168 30.50 -15.84 37.66
CA HIS A 168 31.44 -16.36 38.67
C HIS A 168 32.18 -17.64 38.26
N LEU A 169 31.66 -18.40 37.29
CA LEU A 169 32.27 -19.65 36.82
C LEU A 169 33.50 -19.40 35.92
N ILE A 170 33.60 -18.23 35.30
CA ILE A 170 34.71 -17.85 34.41
C ILE A 170 35.12 -16.39 34.73
N PRO A 171 35.73 -16.13 35.89
CA PRO A 171 36.06 -14.77 36.34
C PRO A 171 37.13 -14.09 35.47
N ASP A 172 37.99 -14.87 34.80
CA ASP A 172 39.06 -14.43 33.89
C ASP A 172 38.62 -14.39 32.41
N ALA A 173 37.30 -14.42 32.12
CA ALA A 173 36.77 -14.48 30.76
C ALA A 173 37.30 -13.36 29.84
N SER A 174 37.42 -12.13 30.36
CA SER A 174 37.85 -10.98 29.57
C SER A 174 39.32 -11.08 29.10
N GLU A 175 40.23 -11.56 29.96
CA GLU A 175 41.63 -11.77 29.62
C GLU A 175 41.83 -12.97 28.69
N LEU A 176 41.09 -14.05 28.95
CA LEU A 176 41.08 -15.25 28.12
C LEU A 176 40.66 -14.92 26.68
N MET A 177 39.57 -14.18 26.49
CA MET A 177 39.09 -13.81 25.15
C MET A 177 39.99 -12.79 24.46
N SER A 178 40.55 -11.82 25.19
CA SER A 178 41.53 -10.88 24.61
C SER A 178 42.77 -11.60 24.09
N THR A 179 43.28 -12.58 24.84
CA THR A 179 44.45 -13.39 24.45
C THR A 179 44.12 -14.27 23.25
N PHE A 180 42.94 -14.91 23.27
CA PHE A 180 42.46 -15.73 22.17
C PHE A 180 42.28 -14.92 20.88
N LEU A 181 41.69 -13.72 20.97
CA LEU A 181 41.47 -12.84 19.82
C LEU A 181 42.78 -12.36 19.18
N ALA A 182 43.83 -12.16 19.97
CA ALA A 182 45.17 -11.80 19.48
C ALA A 182 45.89 -12.97 18.80
N ALA A 183 45.72 -14.20 19.27
CA ALA A 183 46.39 -15.39 18.75
C ALA A 183 45.67 -16.04 17.55
N GLU A 184 44.35 -15.90 17.47
CA GLU A 184 43.53 -16.57 16.47
C GLU A 184 43.76 -16.02 15.05
N THR A 185 43.60 -16.87 14.04
CA THR A 185 43.74 -16.48 12.62
C THR A 185 42.42 -16.60 11.86
N ASP A 186 41.54 -17.51 12.26
CA ASP A 186 40.25 -17.76 11.62
C ASP A 186 39.26 -16.62 11.90
N SER A 187 38.69 -16.04 10.84
CA SER A 187 37.79 -14.88 10.91
C SER A 187 36.50 -15.16 11.70
N THR A 188 35.92 -16.35 11.56
CA THR A 188 34.70 -16.72 12.31
C THR A 188 34.99 -16.84 13.81
N CYS A 189 36.13 -17.43 14.17
CA CYS A 189 36.56 -17.51 15.56
C CYS A 189 36.83 -16.13 16.15
N LYS A 190 37.50 -15.24 15.39
CA LYS A 190 37.73 -13.83 15.80
C LYS A 190 36.42 -13.09 16.04
N ARG A 191 35.46 -13.20 15.12
CA ARG A 191 34.12 -12.60 15.27
C ARG A 191 33.46 -13.05 16.57
N ASN A 192 33.38 -14.37 16.80
CA ASN A 192 32.72 -14.90 17.99
C ASN A 192 33.43 -14.43 19.28
N ALA A 193 34.76 -14.40 19.27
CA ALA A 193 35.55 -13.96 20.42
C ALA A 193 35.39 -12.46 20.68
N PHE A 194 35.32 -11.65 19.61
CA PHE A 194 35.06 -10.22 19.70
C PHE A 194 33.65 -9.92 20.24
N ILE A 195 32.62 -10.65 19.79
CA ILE A 195 31.25 -10.53 20.34
C ILE A 195 31.24 -10.88 21.84
N PHE A 196 31.91 -11.97 22.23
CA PHE A 196 32.01 -12.37 23.63
C PHE A 196 32.72 -11.27 24.44
N LEU A 197 33.88 -10.78 23.97
CA LEU A 197 34.61 -9.71 24.64
C LEU A 197 33.78 -8.42 24.79
N ALA A 198 33.02 -8.03 23.77
CA ALA A 198 32.16 -6.84 23.81
C ALA A 198 31.09 -6.91 24.89
N HIS A 199 30.57 -8.11 25.19
CA HIS A 199 29.57 -8.31 26.26
C HIS A 199 30.20 -8.46 27.64
N CYS A 200 31.42 -9.01 27.76
CA CYS A 200 32.12 -9.10 29.05
C CYS A 200 32.71 -7.77 29.49
N ASP A 201 33.46 -7.14 28.60
CA ASP A 201 34.26 -5.95 28.88
C ASP A 201 34.37 -5.10 27.62
N LEU A 202 33.42 -4.16 27.48
CA LEU A 202 33.35 -3.25 26.36
C LEU A 202 34.64 -2.45 26.17
N ARG A 203 35.36 -2.10 27.25
CA ARG A 203 36.59 -1.28 27.17
C ARG A 203 37.68 -2.01 26.41
N LYS A 204 37.91 -3.29 26.71
CA LYS A 204 38.89 -4.12 25.99
C LYS A 204 38.50 -4.34 24.53
N ALA A 205 37.20 -4.47 24.24
CA ALA A 205 36.72 -4.55 22.86
C ALA A 205 37.00 -3.25 22.08
N VAL A 206 36.77 -2.10 22.72
CA VAL A 206 37.09 -0.77 22.16
C VAL A 206 38.59 -0.61 21.91
N ASP A 207 39.44 -0.99 22.85
CA ASP A 207 40.90 -0.96 22.68
C ASP A 207 41.35 -1.80 21.47
N TRP A 208 40.73 -2.98 21.27
CA TRP A 208 41.00 -3.81 20.10
C TRP A 208 40.55 -3.15 18.78
N VAL A 209 39.38 -2.50 18.75
CA VAL A 209 38.89 -1.76 17.57
C VAL A 209 39.82 -0.59 17.25
N LEU A 210 40.26 0.16 18.25
CA LEU A 210 41.15 1.30 18.07
C LEU A 210 42.56 0.87 17.64
N GLY A 211 43.05 -0.26 18.15
CA GLY A 211 44.34 -0.85 17.76
C GLY A 211 44.36 -1.38 16.32
N ASN A 212 43.22 -1.83 15.81
CA ASN A 212 43.09 -2.41 14.47
C ASN A 212 42.36 -1.53 13.45
N HIS A 213 42.19 -0.23 13.75
CA HIS A 213 41.39 0.72 12.98
C HIS A 213 41.57 0.61 11.46
N ASP A 214 42.82 0.68 10.98
CA ASP A 214 43.15 0.71 9.55
C ASP A 214 42.91 -0.64 8.85
N ASN A 215 42.89 -1.75 9.59
CA ASN A 215 42.74 -3.10 9.03
C ASN A 215 41.27 -3.53 8.93
N ILE A 216 40.35 -2.89 9.67
CA ILE A 216 38.94 -3.31 9.76
C ILE A 216 38.24 -3.36 8.38
N PRO A 217 38.44 -2.43 7.44
CA PRO A 217 37.82 -2.51 6.11
C PRO A 217 38.25 -3.74 5.29
N THR A 218 39.38 -4.37 5.63
CA THR A 218 39.90 -5.57 4.96
C THR A 218 39.41 -6.88 5.58
N LEU A 219 38.79 -6.82 6.77
CA LEU A 219 38.26 -7.99 7.47
C LEU A 219 36.99 -8.51 6.79
N GLU A 220 36.59 -9.75 7.13
CA GLU A 220 35.34 -10.31 6.61
C GLU A 220 34.11 -9.60 7.19
N GLU A 221 33.02 -9.64 6.42
CA GLU A 221 31.71 -9.01 6.71
C GLU A 221 31.23 -9.23 8.15
N GLY A 222 31.26 -10.48 8.64
CA GLY A 222 30.72 -10.81 9.95
C GLY A 222 31.41 -10.09 11.11
N LEU A 223 32.72 -9.81 10.98
CA LEU A 223 33.49 -9.08 11.99
C LEU A 223 33.27 -7.58 11.85
N GLN A 224 33.17 -7.05 10.63
CA GLN A 224 32.84 -5.64 10.39
C GLN A 224 31.48 -5.26 10.98
N MET A 225 30.47 -6.13 10.84
CA MET A 225 29.15 -5.94 11.43
C MET A 225 29.19 -5.87 12.97
N SER A 226 29.93 -6.79 13.60
CA SER A 226 30.12 -6.77 15.05
C SER A 226 30.87 -5.52 15.52
N VAL A 227 31.84 -5.02 14.75
CA VAL A 227 32.51 -3.75 15.06
C VAL A 227 31.54 -2.58 15.01
N ILE A 228 30.66 -2.52 14.00
CA ILE A 228 29.62 -1.47 13.93
C ILE A 228 28.70 -1.50 15.15
N GLU A 229 28.31 -2.68 15.63
CA GLU A 229 27.52 -2.86 16.86
C GLU A 229 28.25 -2.32 18.10
N VAL A 230 29.52 -2.66 18.27
CA VAL A 230 30.36 -2.14 19.37
C VAL A 230 30.50 -0.63 19.30
N VAL A 231 30.68 -0.06 18.10
CA VAL A 231 30.72 1.39 17.90
C VAL A 231 29.42 2.07 18.37
N ARG A 232 28.27 1.46 18.10
CA ARG A 232 26.97 1.98 18.61
C ARG A 232 26.90 1.91 20.12
N LEU A 233 27.28 0.77 20.71
CA LEU A 233 27.25 0.55 22.16
C LEU A 233 28.16 1.52 22.90
N ASP A 234 29.41 1.70 22.44
CA ASP A 234 30.36 2.62 23.06
C ASP A 234 29.87 4.06 22.99
N CYS A 235 29.36 4.49 21.82
CA CYS A 235 28.84 5.85 21.65
C CYS A 235 27.61 6.17 22.51
N LYS A 236 26.84 5.17 22.96
CA LYS A 236 25.76 5.38 23.96
C LYS A 236 26.34 5.74 25.33
N SER A 237 27.51 5.22 25.69
CA SER A 237 28.12 5.36 27.02
C SER A 237 29.16 6.49 27.11
N GLU A 238 30.08 6.60 26.16
CA GLU A 238 31.25 7.49 26.24
C GLU A 238 31.55 8.17 24.87
N PRO A 239 31.58 9.51 24.78
CA PRO A 239 31.74 10.21 23.51
C PRO A 239 33.20 10.38 23.04
N THR A 240 34.18 9.88 23.81
CA THR A 240 35.61 10.20 23.65
C THR A 240 36.19 9.73 22.32
N HIS A 241 35.72 8.59 21.79
CA HIS A 241 36.23 7.98 20.56
C HIS A 241 35.41 8.30 19.30
N ARG A 242 34.34 9.10 19.43
CA ARG A 242 33.37 9.40 18.36
C ARG A 242 34.00 9.86 17.05
N ALA A 243 35.02 10.73 17.11
CA ALA A 243 35.70 11.23 15.91
C ALA A 243 36.44 10.13 15.13
N ARG A 244 37.04 9.15 15.82
CA ARG A 244 37.71 8.01 15.18
C ARG A 244 36.69 7.03 14.61
N TYR A 245 35.58 6.79 15.31
CA TYR A 245 34.51 5.95 14.80
C TYR A 245 33.82 6.53 13.57
N ILE A 246 33.59 7.84 13.51
CA ILE A 246 33.05 8.48 12.31
C ILE A 246 33.96 8.21 11.10
N ARG A 247 35.28 8.29 11.26
CA ARG A 247 36.24 7.97 10.18
C ARG A 247 36.16 6.50 9.78
N LEU A 248 36.15 5.58 10.75
CA LEU A 248 36.03 4.14 10.51
C LEU A 248 34.77 3.81 9.72
N VAL A 249 33.61 4.27 10.21
CA VAL A 249 32.31 3.99 9.60
C VAL A 249 32.21 4.64 8.21
N PHE A 250 32.83 5.80 8.01
CA PHE A 250 32.93 6.43 6.70
C PHE A 250 33.73 5.58 5.69
N GLU A 251 34.82 4.95 6.12
CA GLU A 251 35.58 4.00 5.28
C GLU A 251 34.78 2.74 4.97
N LEU A 252 33.98 2.25 5.92
CA LEU A 252 33.10 1.08 5.73
C LEU A 252 32.02 1.28 4.66
N LEU A 253 31.67 2.53 4.30
CA LEU A 253 30.78 2.83 3.19
C LEU A 253 31.32 2.37 1.82
N ASN A 254 32.64 2.18 1.71
CA ASN A 254 33.32 1.82 0.46
C ASN A 254 33.62 0.32 0.30
N VAL A 255 33.24 -0.51 1.29
CA VAL A 255 33.49 -1.97 1.27
C VAL A 255 32.71 -2.66 0.13
N SER A 256 32.97 -3.93 -0.19
CA SER A 256 32.19 -4.64 -1.23
C SER A 256 30.78 -5.03 -0.75
N SER A 257 30.64 -5.49 0.50
CA SER A 257 29.39 -6.02 1.06
C SER A 257 28.28 -4.96 1.17
N HIS A 258 27.07 -5.33 0.71
CA HIS A 258 25.88 -4.48 0.77
C HIS A 258 25.31 -4.36 2.20
N ALA A 259 25.33 -5.44 2.99
CA ALA A 259 24.87 -5.42 4.38
C ALA A 259 25.68 -4.44 5.24
N VAL A 260 27.02 -4.50 5.12
CA VAL A 260 27.93 -3.59 5.84
C VAL A 260 27.70 -2.14 5.43
N LYS A 261 27.49 -1.86 4.13
CA LYS A 261 27.18 -0.51 3.65
C LYS A 261 25.90 0.05 4.24
N TYR A 262 24.85 -0.76 4.27
CA TYR A 262 23.56 -0.35 4.82
C TYR A 262 23.68 -0.02 6.30
N GLU A 263 24.31 -0.90 7.08
CA GLU A 263 24.51 -0.66 8.52
C GLU A 263 25.48 0.48 8.80
N ALA A 264 26.54 0.63 8.01
CA ALA A 264 27.49 1.73 8.14
C ALA A 264 26.83 3.08 7.81
N ALA A 265 26.06 3.18 6.72
CA ALA A 265 25.33 4.39 6.35
C ALA A 265 24.33 4.79 7.43
N THR A 266 23.60 3.82 7.97
CA THR A 266 22.64 4.00 9.07
C THR A 266 23.34 4.46 10.35
N THR A 267 24.42 3.80 10.73
CA THR A 267 25.20 4.15 11.93
C THR A 267 25.85 5.52 11.78
N LEU A 268 26.36 5.87 10.61
CA LEU A 268 27.01 7.16 10.38
C LEU A 268 26.04 8.32 10.60
N THR A 269 24.79 8.19 10.14
CA THR A 269 23.74 9.21 10.35
C THR A 269 23.27 9.32 11.81
N LEU A 270 23.48 8.27 12.60
CA LEU A 270 23.30 8.30 14.05
C LEU A 270 24.48 9.00 14.74
N LEU A 271 25.70 8.70 14.31
CA LEU A 271 26.93 9.24 14.91
C LEU A 271 27.19 10.70 14.58
N THR A 272 26.73 11.22 13.43
CA THR A 272 27.01 12.61 13.04
C THR A 272 25.94 13.20 12.16
N GLN A 273 25.69 14.50 12.36
CA GLN A 273 24.82 15.33 11.52
C GLN A 273 25.59 16.20 10.53
N ASN A 274 26.88 15.90 10.30
CA ASN A 274 27.69 16.64 9.34
C ASN A 274 27.13 16.44 7.91
N PRO A 275 26.85 17.53 7.16
CA PRO A 275 26.33 17.45 5.79
C PRO A 275 27.12 16.54 4.85
N ALA A 276 28.44 16.49 4.97
CA ALA A 276 29.27 15.62 4.13
C ALA A 276 29.02 14.13 4.41
N ALA A 277 28.86 13.76 5.68
CA ALA A 277 28.59 12.40 6.11
C ALA A 277 27.15 11.98 5.73
N VAL A 278 26.18 12.87 5.92
CA VAL A 278 24.78 12.63 5.53
C VAL A 278 24.67 12.44 4.01
N LYS A 279 25.34 13.28 3.21
CA LYS A 279 25.36 13.15 1.76
C LYS A 279 26.04 11.85 1.31
N ALA A 280 27.15 11.47 1.95
CA ALA A 280 27.83 10.20 1.66
C ALA A 280 26.92 9.00 1.96
N SER A 281 26.30 8.95 3.16
CA SER A 281 25.32 7.92 3.52
C SER A 281 24.18 7.82 2.52
N ALA A 282 23.58 8.95 2.15
CA ALA A 282 22.49 8.97 1.17
C ALA A 282 22.92 8.45 -0.21
N SER A 283 24.10 8.86 -0.69
CA SER A 283 24.67 8.36 -1.95
C SER A 283 24.94 6.85 -1.91
N THR A 284 25.45 6.33 -0.79
CA THR A 284 25.64 4.89 -0.59
C THR A 284 24.32 4.12 -0.59
N LEU A 285 23.27 4.64 0.08
CA LEU A 285 21.93 4.03 0.08
C LEU A 285 21.33 4.01 -1.33
N ILE A 286 21.45 5.10 -2.10
CA ILE A 286 21.00 5.15 -3.50
C ILE A 286 21.75 4.14 -4.36
N SER A 287 23.07 4.05 -4.22
CA SER A 287 23.88 3.06 -4.93
C SER A 287 23.47 1.63 -4.59
N LEU A 288 23.09 1.36 -3.34
CA LEU A 288 22.59 0.07 -2.89
C LEU A 288 21.24 -0.26 -3.53
N ILE A 289 20.30 0.70 -3.59
CA ILE A 289 19.00 0.50 -4.26
C ILE A 289 19.18 0.15 -5.75
N ILE A 290 20.15 0.77 -6.43
CA ILE A 290 20.40 0.53 -7.86
C ILE A 290 21.04 -0.85 -8.09
N LYS A 291 21.94 -1.30 -7.21
CA LYS A 291 22.73 -2.53 -7.38
C LYS A 291 22.03 -3.79 -6.87
N GLU A 292 21.22 -3.66 -5.82
CA GLU A 292 20.50 -4.81 -5.25
C GLU A 292 19.47 -5.37 -6.23
N SER A 293 19.25 -6.67 -6.17
CA SER A 293 18.24 -7.35 -7.00
C SER A 293 16.90 -7.53 -6.27
N ASP A 294 16.92 -7.66 -4.94
CA ASP A 294 15.72 -7.90 -4.14
C ASP A 294 14.89 -6.61 -3.96
N ASN A 295 13.63 -6.65 -4.41
CA ASN A 295 12.69 -5.54 -4.29
C ASN A 295 12.37 -5.20 -2.83
N ASN A 296 12.32 -6.17 -1.93
CA ASN A 296 12.02 -5.92 -0.51
C ASN A 296 13.13 -5.10 0.14
N VAL A 297 14.39 -5.46 -0.13
CA VAL A 297 15.56 -4.70 0.35
C VAL A 297 15.52 -3.28 -0.21
N LYS A 298 15.21 -3.09 -1.50
CA LYS A 298 15.05 -1.75 -2.08
C LYS A 298 13.98 -0.92 -1.38
N LEU A 299 12.83 -1.51 -1.06
CA LEU A 299 11.74 -0.80 -0.38
C LEU A 299 12.12 -0.36 1.04
N ILE A 300 12.82 -1.21 1.79
CA ILE A 300 13.34 -0.91 3.14
C ILE A 300 14.36 0.23 3.07
N VAL A 301 15.28 0.17 2.10
CA VAL A 301 16.32 1.18 1.93
C VAL A 301 15.73 2.51 1.47
N LEU A 302 14.68 2.48 0.64
CA LEU A 302 13.92 3.67 0.24
C LEU A 302 13.17 4.31 1.41
N ASP A 303 12.58 3.54 2.33
CA ASP A 303 12.00 4.09 3.58
C ASP A 303 13.05 4.82 4.41
N ARG A 304 14.25 4.23 4.51
CA ARG A 304 15.35 4.85 5.25
C ARG A 304 15.82 6.14 4.58
N LEU A 305 15.91 6.15 3.24
CA LEU A 305 16.25 7.36 2.48
C LEU A 305 15.18 8.45 2.64
N GLU A 306 13.90 8.10 2.63
CA GLU A 306 12.80 9.04 2.88
C GLU A 306 12.87 9.62 4.30
N THR A 307 13.14 8.78 5.30
CA THR A 307 13.36 9.21 6.68
C THR A 307 14.53 10.19 6.77
N LEU A 308 15.65 9.89 6.11
CA LEU A 308 16.82 10.77 6.07
C LEU A 308 16.51 12.11 5.38
N ARG A 309 15.78 12.10 4.27
CA ARG A 309 15.32 13.31 3.55
C ARG A 309 14.40 14.16 4.42
N SER A 310 13.48 13.55 5.16
CA SER A 310 12.57 14.29 6.02
C SER A 310 13.29 15.15 7.06
N LYS A 311 14.48 14.71 7.51
CA LYS A 311 15.33 15.43 8.47
C LYS A 311 16.31 16.40 7.80
N HIS A 312 16.85 16.05 6.62
CA HIS A 312 17.96 16.78 5.99
C HIS A 312 17.69 17.19 4.52
N GLY A 313 16.47 17.62 4.21
CA GLY A 313 16.03 17.93 2.83
C GLY A 313 17.03 18.75 2.02
N HIS A 314 17.41 19.93 2.54
CA HIS A 314 18.31 20.87 1.85
C HIS A 314 19.69 20.30 1.47
N ILE A 315 20.18 19.29 2.18
CA ILE A 315 21.50 18.68 1.93
C ILE A 315 21.40 17.65 0.80
N LEU A 316 20.25 16.97 0.70
CA LEU A 316 20.03 15.87 -0.24
C LEU A 316 19.51 16.33 -1.60
N ASP A 317 19.04 17.57 -1.75
CA ASP A 317 18.50 18.12 -3.00
C ASP A 317 19.43 17.92 -4.22
N GLY A 318 20.75 17.92 -4.00
CA GLY A 318 21.76 17.68 -5.04
C GLY A 318 21.90 16.22 -5.49
N LEU A 319 21.26 15.26 -4.82
CA LEU A 319 21.26 13.83 -5.18
C LEU A 319 20.01 13.41 -5.97
N ILE A 320 19.14 14.36 -6.34
CA ILE A 320 17.87 14.05 -7.02
C ILE A 320 18.07 13.25 -8.32
N MET A 321 19.12 13.56 -9.09
CA MET A 321 19.43 12.88 -10.33
C MET A 321 19.87 11.42 -10.11
N ASP A 322 20.53 11.14 -8.98
CA ASP A 322 20.91 9.77 -8.61
C ASP A 322 19.67 8.96 -8.19
N VAL A 323 18.72 9.59 -7.49
CA VAL A 323 17.43 8.97 -7.14
C VAL A 323 16.60 8.67 -8.41
N LEU A 324 16.61 9.58 -9.39
CA LEU A 324 15.92 9.37 -10.67
C LEU A 324 16.45 8.16 -11.46
N GLN A 325 17.73 7.79 -11.30
CA GLN A 325 18.28 6.60 -11.95
C GLN A 325 17.60 5.30 -11.48
N ILE A 326 17.08 5.27 -10.25
CA ILE A 326 16.34 4.11 -9.69
C ILE A 326 15.14 3.73 -10.57
N LEU A 327 14.53 4.70 -11.26
CA LEU A 327 13.35 4.46 -12.09
C LEU A 327 13.64 3.59 -13.33
N SER A 328 14.88 3.62 -13.82
CA SER A 328 15.22 3.05 -15.13
C SER A 328 15.12 1.53 -15.18
N ASN A 329 15.36 0.81 -14.07
CA ASN A 329 15.38 -0.66 -14.00
C ASN A 329 14.84 -1.19 -12.65
N SER A 330 13.61 -0.84 -12.29
CA SER A 330 12.98 -1.27 -11.03
C SER A 330 11.52 -1.68 -11.22
N ASP A 331 10.99 -2.46 -10.27
CA ASP A 331 9.57 -2.81 -10.22
C ASP A 331 8.69 -1.57 -9.93
N MET A 332 7.39 -1.68 -10.20
CA MET A 332 6.42 -0.60 -10.07
C MET A 332 6.30 -0.05 -8.66
N ASP A 333 6.39 -0.88 -7.62
CA ASP A 333 6.30 -0.42 -6.23
C ASP A 333 7.51 0.42 -5.83
N VAL A 334 8.71 -0.05 -6.23
CA VAL A 334 9.97 0.70 -6.06
C VAL A 334 9.91 2.02 -6.84
N ARG A 335 9.39 2.01 -8.07
CA ARG A 335 9.21 3.22 -8.89
C ARG A 335 8.23 4.21 -8.27
N ARG A 336 7.08 3.76 -7.77
CA ARG A 336 6.08 4.62 -7.12
C ARG A 336 6.65 5.33 -5.90
N LYS A 337 7.40 4.59 -5.08
CA LYS A 337 8.05 5.12 -3.88
C LYS A 337 9.19 6.06 -4.21
N ALA A 338 10.08 5.68 -5.12
CA ALA A 338 11.15 6.54 -5.62
C ALA A 338 10.59 7.84 -6.24
N MET A 339 9.51 7.75 -7.01
CA MET A 339 8.84 8.92 -7.59
C MET A 339 8.25 9.85 -6.53
N SER A 340 7.61 9.30 -5.50
CA SER A 340 7.15 10.09 -4.34
C SER A 340 8.30 10.84 -3.68
N ILE A 341 9.47 10.20 -3.53
CA ILE A 341 10.66 10.84 -2.98
C ILE A 341 11.14 11.97 -3.88
N VAL A 342 11.24 11.74 -5.19
CA VAL A 342 11.66 12.73 -6.20
C VAL A 342 10.74 13.95 -6.20
N LEU A 343 9.42 13.78 -6.28
CA LEU A 343 8.46 14.90 -6.32
C LEU A 343 8.56 15.84 -5.11
N ASN A 344 8.94 15.28 -3.97
CA ASN A 344 9.18 16.02 -2.73
C ASN A 344 10.57 16.70 -2.68
N MET A 345 11.57 16.17 -3.39
CA MET A 345 12.90 16.78 -3.56
C MET A 345 12.94 17.83 -4.69
N THR A 346 11.92 17.87 -5.56
CA THR A 346 11.87 18.84 -6.66
C THR A 346 11.67 20.27 -6.13
N SER A 347 12.56 21.16 -6.57
CA SER A 347 12.62 22.60 -6.29
C SER A 347 12.71 23.38 -7.60
N SER A 348 12.58 24.71 -7.54
CA SER A 348 12.73 25.56 -8.74
C SER A 348 14.12 25.46 -9.39
N ARG A 349 15.14 25.00 -8.65
CA ARG A 349 16.51 24.88 -9.17
C ARG A 349 16.74 23.64 -10.03
N ASN A 350 16.08 22.54 -9.72
CA ASN A 350 16.32 21.23 -10.36
C ASN A 350 15.15 20.76 -11.24
N VAL A 351 14.02 21.49 -11.23
CA VAL A 351 12.80 21.09 -11.93
C VAL A 351 13.01 20.87 -13.44
N GLU A 352 13.83 21.68 -14.10
CA GLU A 352 14.08 21.54 -15.53
C GLU A 352 14.76 20.21 -15.86
N GLU A 353 15.80 19.83 -15.10
CA GLU A 353 16.52 18.57 -15.26
C GLU A 353 15.61 17.36 -14.96
N VAL A 354 14.80 17.45 -13.89
CA VAL A 354 13.84 16.40 -13.51
C VAL A 354 12.84 16.18 -14.64
N VAL A 355 12.23 17.25 -15.16
CA VAL A 355 11.24 17.13 -16.23
C VAL A 355 11.87 16.61 -17.52
N GLN A 356 13.07 17.06 -17.88
CA GLN A 356 13.78 16.52 -19.05
C GLN A 356 14.04 15.01 -18.91
N PHE A 357 14.44 14.55 -17.72
CA PHE A 357 14.60 13.12 -17.45
C PHE A 357 13.26 12.36 -17.57
N LEU A 358 12.19 12.87 -16.95
CA LEU A 358 10.86 12.24 -17.02
C LEU A 358 10.33 12.17 -18.45
N LYS A 359 10.53 13.22 -19.26
CA LYS A 359 10.21 13.22 -20.69
C LYS A 359 10.98 12.16 -21.46
N LYS A 360 12.29 12.03 -21.21
CA LYS A 360 13.12 11.01 -21.84
C LYS A 360 12.66 9.60 -21.47
N GLN A 361 12.28 9.38 -20.21
CA GLN A 361 11.71 8.10 -19.76
C GLN A 361 10.36 7.83 -20.42
N LEU A 362 9.49 8.83 -20.52
CA LEU A 362 8.19 8.74 -21.18
C LEU A 362 8.34 8.33 -22.65
N LEU A 363 9.23 8.98 -23.40
CA LEU A 363 9.53 8.61 -24.79
C LEU A 363 10.10 7.19 -24.90
N ARG A 364 10.97 6.79 -23.97
CA ARG A 364 11.48 5.42 -23.93
C ARG A 364 10.39 4.38 -23.68
N THR A 365 9.33 4.71 -22.93
CA THR A 365 8.16 3.81 -22.78
C THR A 365 7.37 3.62 -24.07
N GLN A 366 7.56 4.48 -25.07
CA GLN A 366 6.94 4.34 -26.39
C GLN A 366 7.76 3.38 -27.26
N GLU A 367 9.08 3.51 -27.24
CA GLU A 367 10.01 2.65 -28.00
C GLU A 367 10.07 1.21 -27.45
N GLN A 368 9.98 1.04 -26.12
CA GLN A 368 10.12 -0.26 -25.43
C GLN A 368 8.78 -0.88 -24.99
N ALA A 369 7.67 -0.49 -25.62
CA ALA A 369 6.32 -0.89 -25.21
C ALA A 369 6.06 -2.41 -25.21
N ALA A 370 6.85 -3.19 -25.96
CA ALA A 370 6.69 -4.64 -26.08
C ALA A 370 7.38 -5.47 -24.97
N GLU A 371 8.31 -4.89 -24.20
CA GLU A 371 9.13 -5.65 -23.22
C GLU A 371 8.65 -5.54 -21.77
N PHE A 372 7.71 -4.63 -21.46
CA PHE A 372 7.26 -4.36 -20.09
C PHE A 372 5.77 -4.67 -19.91
N ASP A 373 5.43 -5.76 -19.20
CA ASP A 373 4.05 -6.12 -18.84
C ASP A 373 3.28 -4.99 -18.10
N LYS A 374 4.00 -4.13 -17.37
CA LYS A 374 3.43 -2.96 -16.65
C LYS A 374 3.79 -1.60 -17.28
N ALA A 375 4.13 -1.55 -18.58
CA ALA A 375 4.52 -0.32 -19.27
C ALA A 375 3.46 0.79 -19.16
N SER A 376 2.18 0.41 -19.24
CA SER A 376 1.06 1.35 -19.21
C SER A 376 0.89 2.03 -17.84
N GLU A 377 1.02 1.26 -16.75
CA GLU A 377 0.98 1.80 -15.38
C GLU A 377 2.17 2.73 -15.13
N TYR A 378 3.35 2.38 -15.64
CA TYR A 378 4.53 3.24 -15.54
C TYR A 378 4.34 4.55 -16.32
N ARG A 379 3.80 4.48 -17.54
CA ARG A 379 3.47 5.66 -18.35
C ARG A 379 2.47 6.56 -17.62
N GLN A 380 1.44 6.00 -17.02
CA GLN A 380 0.48 6.75 -16.23
C GLN A 380 1.15 7.44 -15.02
N LEU A 381 2.01 6.72 -14.28
CA LEU A 381 2.76 7.29 -13.16
C LEU A 381 3.65 8.46 -13.62
N LEU A 382 4.33 8.35 -14.75
CA LEU A 382 5.17 9.42 -15.32
C LEU A 382 4.33 10.64 -15.69
N ILE A 383 3.20 10.46 -16.40
CA ILE A 383 2.31 11.56 -16.80
C ILE A 383 1.76 12.29 -15.56
N GLN A 384 1.26 11.54 -14.56
CA GLN A 384 0.76 12.12 -13.31
C GLN A 384 1.85 12.90 -12.56
N SER A 385 3.08 12.38 -12.54
CA SER A 385 4.20 13.04 -11.87
C SER A 385 4.64 14.31 -12.61
N ILE A 386 4.64 14.28 -13.95
CA ILE A 386 4.90 15.45 -14.79
C ILE A 386 3.81 16.51 -14.60
N HIS A 387 2.53 16.10 -14.54
CA HIS A 387 1.37 16.97 -14.27
C HIS A 387 1.55 17.71 -12.93
N VAL A 388 1.79 16.97 -11.84
CA VAL A 388 2.02 17.56 -10.50
C VAL A 388 3.19 18.53 -10.51
N THR A 389 4.28 18.18 -11.21
CA THR A 389 5.47 19.04 -11.31
C THR A 389 5.20 20.32 -12.10
N ALA A 390 4.48 20.23 -13.22
CA ALA A 390 4.18 21.38 -14.08
C ALA A 390 3.21 22.38 -13.43
N ILE A 391 2.28 21.92 -12.59
CA ILE A 391 1.42 22.83 -11.82
C ILE A 391 2.22 23.55 -10.74
N LYS A 392 3.07 22.80 -10.03
CA LYS A 392 3.87 23.35 -8.92
C LYS A 392 4.90 24.37 -9.41
N PHE A 393 5.40 24.20 -10.65
CA PHE A 393 6.44 25.03 -11.24
C PHE A 393 6.03 25.51 -12.63
N SER A 394 5.51 26.74 -12.70
CA SER A 394 4.99 27.36 -13.92
C SER A 394 6.01 27.52 -15.05
N GLU A 395 7.30 27.66 -14.71
CA GLU A 395 8.39 27.88 -15.67
C GLU A 395 8.52 26.73 -16.69
N VAL A 396 8.19 25.50 -16.30
CA VAL A 396 8.38 24.30 -17.12
C VAL A 396 7.09 23.86 -17.84
N ALA A 397 5.95 24.48 -17.50
CA ALA A 397 4.63 24.10 -18.00
C ALA A 397 4.55 24.15 -19.55
N ALA A 398 5.08 25.19 -20.18
CA ALA A 398 5.05 25.36 -21.64
C ALA A 398 5.73 24.18 -22.37
N SER A 399 6.93 23.81 -21.89
CA SER A 399 7.70 22.71 -22.45
C SER A 399 6.99 21.37 -22.26
N VAL A 400 6.37 21.16 -21.10
CA VAL A 400 5.67 19.91 -20.74
C VAL A 400 4.43 19.69 -21.60
N VAL A 401 3.60 20.73 -21.76
CA VAL A 401 2.32 20.63 -22.47
C VAL A 401 2.54 20.17 -23.91
N LEU A 402 3.51 20.77 -24.59
CA LEU A 402 3.84 20.40 -25.98
C LEU A 402 4.27 18.94 -26.11
N ALA A 403 5.03 18.41 -25.13
CA ALA A 403 5.47 17.01 -25.13
C ALA A 403 4.31 16.04 -24.83
N LEU A 404 3.40 16.40 -23.92
CA LEU A 404 2.26 15.54 -23.57
C LEU A 404 1.19 15.48 -24.66
N MET A 405 1.04 16.54 -25.46
CA MET A 405 0.06 16.58 -26.56
C MET A 405 0.33 15.52 -27.65
N GLU A 406 1.56 15.05 -27.79
CA GLU A 406 1.90 13.95 -28.73
C GLU A 406 1.23 12.63 -28.34
N PHE A 407 0.86 12.47 -27.07
CA PHE A 407 0.19 11.27 -26.54
C PHE A 407 -1.35 11.31 -26.70
N LEU A 408 -1.91 12.37 -27.30
CA LEU A 408 -3.35 12.45 -27.59
C LEU A 408 -3.77 11.56 -28.77
N GLY A 409 -2.87 11.35 -29.75
CA GLY A 409 -3.12 10.57 -30.96
C GLY A 409 -2.65 9.11 -30.91
N ASP A 410 -1.81 8.75 -29.93
CA ASP A 410 -1.20 7.42 -29.84
C ASP A 410 -2.17 6.38 -29.22
N SER A 411 -3.25 6.08 -29.93
CA SER A 411 -3.95 4.82 -29.77
C SER A 411 -3.13 3.74 -30.48
N GLY A 412 -2.21 3.10 -29.76
CA GLY A 412 -1.46 1.95 -30.27
C GLY A 412 -2.36 1.00 -31.05
N GLY A 413 -1.94 0.64 -32.27
CA GLY A 413 -2.76 -0.02 -33.26
C GLY A 413 -3.41 -1.34 -32.83
N SER A 414 -4.61 -1.58 -33.37
CA SER A 414 -5.25 -2.88 -33.64
C SER A 414 -5.03 -4.02 -32.62
N SER A 415 -5.92 -4.15 -31.63
CA SER A 415 -6.60 -5.41 -31.25
C SER A 415 -7.36 -5.22 -29.93
N SER A 416 -8.43 -5.97 -29.78
CA SER A 416 -9.63 -5.69 -28.97
C SER A 416 -9.52 -5.89 -27.46
N SER A 417 -8.35 -5.85 -26.80
CA SER A 417 -8.28 -6.02 -25.34
C SER A 417 -7.31 -5.13 -24.53
N SER A 418 -6.53 -4.24 -25.14
CA SER A 418 -5.62 -3.32 -24.42
C SER A 418 -6.11 -1.86 -24.33
N ASN A 419 -7.33 -1.57 -24.81
CA ASN A 419 -7.82 -0.21 -25.09
C ASN A 419 -8.15 0.65 -23.86
N THR A 420 -8.28 0.08 -22.65
CA THR A 420 -8.69 0.86 -21.47
C THR A 420 -7.55 1.73 -20.93
N ALA A 421 -6.32 1.23 -20.99
CA ALA A 421 -5.18 1.88 -20.32
C ALA A 421 -4.58 3.04 -21.14
N SER A 422 -4.48 2.91 -22.47
CA SER A 422 -4.06 4.00 -23.37
C SER A 422 -5.09 5.13 -23.43
N THR A 423 -6.38 4.78 -23.35
CA THR A 423 -7.45 5.77 -23.21
C THR A 423 -7.35 6.51 -21.87
N SER A 424 -6.99 5.83 -20.78
CA SER A 424 -6.77 6.48 -19.47
C SER A 424 -5.63 7.51 -19.52
N THR A 425 -4.52 7.20 -20.21
CA THR A 425 -3.41 8.15 -20.32
C THR A 425 -3.78 9.42 -21.09
N ALA A 426 -4.53 9.29 -22.18
CA ALA A 426 -4.98 10.45 -22.96
C ALA A 426 -5.99 11.31 -22.17
N LEU A 427 -6.81 10.70 -21.32
CA LEU A 427 -7.72 11.43 -20.42
C LEU A 427 -6.97 12.22 -19.34
N ASP A 428 -5.93 11.63 -18.75
CA ASP A 428 -5.08 12.31 -17.77
C ASP A 428 -4.37 13.52 -18.42
N VAL A 429 -3.88 13.38 -19.66
CA VAL A 429 -3.28 14.48 -20.44
C VAL A 429 -4.30 15.61 -20.69
N ILE A 430 -5.53 15.28 -21.07
CA ILE A 430 -6.57 16.30 -21.29
C ILE A 430 -6.94 17.01 -19.99
N ALA A 431 -7.10 16.28 -18.88
CA ALA A 431 -7.38 16.87 -17.59
C ALA A 431 -6.28 17.87 -17.19
N PHE A 432 -5.02 17.52 -17.46
CA PHE A 432 -3.88 18.43 -17.29
C PHE A 432 -3.97 19.67 -18.19
N ILE A 433 -4.20 19.51 -19.51
CA ILE A 433 -4.32 20.66 -20.43
C ILE A 433 -5.46 21.57 -20.00
N ARG A 434 -6.58 21.01 -19.55
CA ARG A 434 -7.75 21.75 -19.07
C ARG A 434 -7.40 22.65 -17.88
N GLU A 435 -6.60 22.16 -16.95
CA GLU A 435 -6.13 22.91 -15.78
C GLU A 435 -5.07 23.97 -16.16
N VAL A 436 -4.13 23.63 -17.05
CA VAL A 436 -3.10 24.55 -17.54
C VAL A 436 -3.68 25.74 -18.29
N VAL A 437 -4.65 25.49 -19.17
CA VAL A 437 -5.32 26.54 -19.96
C VAL A 437 -6.01 27.55 -19.05
N ASP A 438 -6.57 27.10 -17.93
CA ASP A 438 -7.19 27.99 -16.95
C ASP A 438 -6.12 28.82 -16.19
N LYS A 439 -5.10 28.16 -15.64
CA LYS A 439 -4.03 28.78 -14.83
C LYS A 439 -3.06 29.68 -15.61
N PHE A 440 -2.79 29.39 -16.88
CA PHE A 440 -1.75 30.05 -17.66
C PHE A 440 -2.30 30.67 -18.96
N PRO A 441 -2.87 31.89 -18.91
CA PRO A 441 -3.44 32.56 -20.09
C PRO A 441 -2.47 32.75 -21.25
N HIS A 442 -1.20 32.99 -20.97
CA HIS A 442 -0.16 33.26 -21.98
C HIS A 442 0.19 32.05 -22.87
N LEU A 443 -0.14 30.82 -22.46
CA LEU A 443 0.13 29.59 -23.23
C LEU A 443 -1.04 29.17 -24.12
N ARG A 444 -2.20 29.82 -23.97
CA ARG A 444 -3.47 29.42 -24.60
C ARG A 444 -3.40 29.35 -26.12
N SER A 445 -2.86 30.39 -26.77
CA SER A 445 -2.79 30.47 -28.24
C SER A 445 -2.05 29.27 -28.84
N GLY A 446 -0.84 28.96 -28.35
CA GLY A 446 -0.06 27.83 -28.84
C GLY A 446 -0.70 26.46 -28.56
N ILE A 447 -1.42 26.33 -27.45
CA ILE A 447 -2.17 25.10 -27.13
C ILE A 447 -3.34 24.92 -28.11
N PHE A 448 -4.09 25.99 -28.43
CA PHE A 448 -5.23 25.91 -29.33
C PHE A 448 -4.84 25.56 -30.75
N ASP A 449 -3.80 26.18 -31.29
CA ASP A 449 -3.30 25.89 -32.64
C ASP A 449 -2.93 24.40 -32.77
N ARG A 450 -2.24 23.86 -31.76
CA ARG A 450 -1.84 22.45 -31.74
C ARG A 450 -3.02 21.51 -31.49
N LEU A 451 -3.99 21.86 -30.64
CA LEU A 451 -5.21 21.06 -30.44
C LEU A 451 -6.03 20.96 -31.72
N VAL A 452 -6.19 22.06 -32.46
CA VAL A 452 -6.90 22.09 -33.75
C VAL A 452 -6.16 21.20 -34.77
N ALA A 453 -4.84 21.28 -34.84
CA ALA A 453 -4.03 20.42 -35.72
C ALA A 453 -4.17 18.92 -35.38
N SER A 454 -4.24 18.57 -34.09
CA SER A 454 -4.35 17.18 -33.61
C SER A 454 -5.76 16.59 -33.69
N LEU A 455 -6.80 17.34 -34.09
CA LEU A 455 -8.17 16.83 -34.15
C LEU A 455 -8.34 15.60 -35.06
N ASN A 456 -7.53 15.48 -36.11
CA ASN A 456 -7.58 14.34 -37.03
C ASN A 456 -6.92 13.06 -36.48
N ASP A 457 -6.05 13.18 -35.48
CA ASP A 457 -5.30 12.06 -34.91
C ASP A 457 -6.06 11.36 -33.77
N ILE A 458 -7.02 12.07 -33.16
CA ILE A 458 -7.80 11.57 -32.03
C ILE A 458 -8.82 10.53 -32.52
N LYS A 459 -8.88 9.37 -31.85
CA LYS A 459 -9.85 8.30 -32.17
C LYS A 459 -10.86 8.00 -31.05
N SER A 460 -10.63 8.49 -29.84
CA SER A 460 -11.49 8.21 -28.67
C SER A 460 -12.52 9.32 -28.46
N GLY A 461 -13.80 8.97 -28.38
CA GLY A 461 -14.88 9.92 -28.10
C GLY A 461 -14.72 10.65 -26.76
N LYS A 462 -14.25 9.97 -25.71
CA LYS A 462 -14.01 10.60 -24.40
C LYS A 462 -12.95 11.71 -24.46
N VAL A 463 -11.90 11.50 -25.26
CA VAL A 463 -10.81 12.45 -25.50
C VAL A 463 -11.33 13.63 -26.32
N PHE A 464 -12.12 13.38 -27.38
CA PHE A 464 -12.79 14.43 -28.14
C PHE A 464 -13.66 15.34 -27.29
N ARG A 465 -14.45 14.79 -26.35
CA ARG A 465 -15.31 15.61 -25.47
C ARG A 465 -14.51 16.63 -24.67
N GLY A 466 -13.35 16.22 -24.15
CA GLY A 466 -12.47 17.12 -23.41
C GLY A 466 -11.81 18.18 -24.28
N VAL A 467 -11.31 17.80 -25.46
CA VAL A 467 -10.73 18.75 -26.43
C VAL A 467 -11.78 19.76 -26.90
N LEU A 468 -12.96 19.28 -27.32
CA LEU A 468 -14.06 20.12 -27.78
C LEU A 468 -14.51 21.10 -26.68
N TRP A 469 -14.56 20.67 -25.42
CA TRP A 469 -14.86 21.57 -24.29
C TRP A 469 -13.81 22.68 -24.16
N ILE A 470 -12.51 22.36 -24.20
CA ILE A 470 -11.44 23.36 -24.12
C ILE A 470 -11.56 24.38 -25.25
N LEU A 471 -11.75 23.89 -26.49
CA LEU A 471 -11.91 24.74 -27.67
C LEU A 471 -13.15 25.64 -27.53
N GLY A 472 -14.30 25.11 -27.11
CA GLY A 472 -15.54 25.88 -26.96
C GLY A 472 -15.52 26.92 -25.84
N GLU A 473 -14.74 26.70 -24.77
CA GLU A 473 -14.71 27.60 -23.60
C GLU A 473 -13.65 28.69 -23.68
N PHE A 474 -12.52 28.45 -24.35
CA PHE A 474 -11.39 29.38 -24.30
C PHE A 474 -11.02 30.01 -25.65
N ILE A 475 -11.41 29.42 -26.78
CA ILE A 475 -11.25 30.07 -28.09
C ILE A 475 -12.17 31.28 -28.16
N GLY A 476 -11.64 32.39 -28.66
CA GLY A 476 -12.37 33.65 -28.77
C GLY A 476 -12.54 34.43 -27.46
N ALA A 477 -11.92 34.01 -26.35
CA ALA A 477 -11.94 34.78 -25.11
C ALA A 477 -11.03 36.03 -25.23
N GLU A 478 -11.48 37.17 -24.70
CA GLU A 478 -10.79 38.47 -24.78
C GLU A 478 -9.35 38.43 -24.23
N ASP A 479 -9.10 37.64 -23.18
CA ASP A 479 -7.78 37.51 -22.55
C ASP A 479 -6.77 36.66 -23.36
N SER A 480 -7.23 35.90 -24.36
CA SER A 480 -6.41 34.89 -25.05
C SER A 480 -5.74 35.40 -26.33
N TYR A 481 -6.20 36.53 -26.87
CA TYR A 481 -5.76 37.05 -28.17
C TYR A 481 -5.46 38.56 -28.11
N PRO A 482 -4.42 39.05 -28.80
CA PRO A 482 -4.04 40.46 -28.77
C PRO A 482 -5.03 41.38 -29.52
N SER A 483 -5.90 40.83 -30.38
CA SER A 483 -6.92 41.61 -31.10
C SER A 483 -8.24 40.84 -31.30
N PRO A 484 -9.41 41.51 -31.33
CA PRO A 484 -10.71 40.89 -31.63
C PRO A 484 -10.74 40.20 -33.00
N SER A 485 -10.00 40.74 -33.98
CA SER A 485 -9.87 40.15 -35.32
C SER A 485 -9.13 38.81 -35.31
N SER A 486 -8.04 38.70 -34.54
CA SER A 486 -7.32 37.42 -34.39
C SER A 486 -8.16 36.36 -33.67
N ALA A 487 -8.99 36.77 -32.71
CA ALA A 487 -9.94 35.89 -32.03
C ALA A 487 -11.01 35.35 -33.00
N ALA A 488 -11.56 36.22 -33.85
CA ALA A 488 -12.53 35.83 -34.88
C ALA A 488 -11.93 34.86 -35.92
N GLU A 489 -10.67 35.04 -36.30
CA GLU A 489 -9.96 34.15 -37.22
C GLU A 489 -9.70 32.76 -36.60
N ALA A 490 -9.27 32.71 -35.34
CA ALA A 490 -9.08 31.44 -34.62
C ALA A 490 -10.38 30.63 -34.49
N ILE A 491 -11.53 31.30 -34.27
CA ILE A 491 -12.84 30.62 -34.27
C ILE A 491 -13.13 30.00 -35.64
N LYS A 492 -12.88 30.71 -36.74
CA LYS A 492 -13.09 30.19 -38.10
C LYS A 492 -12.21 28.96 -38.36
N GLN A 493 -10.92 29.03 -38.01
CA GLN A 493 -10.00 27.91 -38.15
C GLN A 493 -10.44 26.69 -37.32
N CYS A 494 -10.93 26.90 -36.09
CA CYS A 494 -11.45 25.82 -35.26
C CYS A 494 -12.68 25.15 -35.89
N VAL A 495 -13.63 25.93 -36.41
CA VAL A 495 -14.85 25.40 -37.06
C VAL A 495 -14.49 24.64 -38.35
N GLU A 496 -13.52 25.13 -39.11
CA GLU A 496 -13.01 24.46 -40.31
C GLU A 496 -12.27 23.15 -39.97
N GLY A 497 -11.47 23.13 -38.90
CA GLY A 497 -10.84 21.92 -38.36
C GLY A 497 -11.88 20.88 -37.96
N ILE A 498 -12.91 21.28 -37.21
CA ILE A 498 -14.04 20.41 -36.83
C ILE A 498 -14.75 19.87 -38.07
N ARG A 499 -15.02 20.72 -39.06
CA ARG A 499 -15.66 20.32 -40.33
C ARG A 499 -14.83 19.27 -41.06
N THR A 500 -13.51 19.43 -41.11
CA THR A 500 -12.59 18.46 -41.72
C THR A 500 -12.68 17.10 -41.03
N CYS A 501 -12.85 17.07 -39.70
CA CYS A 501 -13.03 15.84 -38.92
C CYS A 501 -14.41 15.18 -39.08
N ILE A 502 -15.41 15.88 -39.61
CA ILE A 502 -16.75 15.34 -39.93
C ILE A 502 -16.84 14.90 -41.40
N GLY A 503 -16.14 15.60 -42.29
CA GLY A 503 -16.19 15.42 -43.74
C GLY A 503 -17.42 16.10 -44.38
N ASP A 504 -17.86 15.58 -45.52
CA ASP A 504 -18.99 16.16 -46.27
C ASP A 504 -20.31 16.03 -45.50
N ILE A 505 -21.08 17.12 -45.45
CA ILE A 505 -22.40 17.22 -44.81
C ILE A 505 -23.45 17.30 -45.94
N PRO A 506 -24.58 16.56 -45.89
CA PRO A 506 -25.15 15.78 -44.77
C PRO A 506 -24.36 14.52 -44.37
N ILE A 507 -24.27 14.25 -43.06
CA ILE A 507 -23.55 13.08 -42.51
C ILE A 507 -24.20 11.75 -42.96
N TYR A 508 -25.53 11.75 -43.14
CA TYR A 508 -26.31 10.62 -43.61
C TYR A 508 -27.34 11.10 -44.63
N VAL A 509 -27.43 10.39 -45.75
CA VAL A 509 -28.42 10.60 -46.82
C VAL A 509 -29.18 9.29 -46.97
N ASP A 510 -30.50 9.34 -46.81
CA ASP A 510 -31.35 8.15 -47.00
C ASP A 510 -31.33 7.73 -48.49
N PRO A 511 -31.09 6.45 -48.81
CA PRO A 511 -31.07 5.96 -50.19
C PRO A 511 -32.43 6.07 -50.90
N THR A 512 -33.52 6.30 -50.16
CA THR A 512 -34.87 6.47 -50.74
C THR A 512 -35.11 7.84 -51.38
N GLN A 513 -34.21 8.82 -51.20
CA GLN A 513 -34.36 10.14 -51.83
C GLN A 513 -33.72 10.27 -53.22
N GLU A 514 -32.86 9.34 -53.63
CA GLU A 514 -32.21 9.41 -54.95
C GLU A 514 -33.10 8.93 -56.12
N GLU A 515 -34.23 8.25 -55.86
CA GLU A 515 -35.14 7.78 -56.94
C GLU A 515 -36.20 8.81 -57.38
N ASN A 516 -36.39 9.93 -56.65
CA ASN A 516 -37.47 10.88 -56.92
C ASN A 516 -37.03 12.27 -57.42
N SER A 517 -35.76 12.45 -57.77
CA SER A 517 -35.25 13.74 -58.27
C SER A 517 -34.19 13.58 -59.37
N ALA A 518 -34.55 12.87 -60.44
CA ALA A 518 -33.77 12.83 -61.67
C ALA A 518 -34.68 12.65 -62.91
N ASP A 519 -35.67 13.52 -63.06
CA ASP A 519 -36.35 13.79 -64.33
C ASP A 519 -36.13 15.28 -64.68
N ASP A 520 -34.93 15.61 -65.16
CA ASP A 520 -34.74 16.47 -66.33
C ASP A 520 -33.24 16.64 -66.68
N ALA A 521 -32.96 16.83 -67.97
CA ALA A 521 -31.68 17.12 -68.63
C ALA A 521 -30.81 15.93 -69.10
N THR A 522 -30.82 15.77 -70.43
CA THR A 522 -30.12 14.83 -71.31
C THR A 522 -28.68 15.23 -71.64
N VAL A 523 -27.68 14.34 -71.39
CA VAL A 523 -26.35 14.31 -72.07
C VAL A 523 -25.83 12.84 -72.10
N PRO A 524 -25.21 12.35 -73.20
CA PRO A 524 -25.18 10.91 -73.54
C PRO A 524 -24.05 10.10 -72.87
N LYS A 525 -24.34 8.84 -72.51
CA LYS A 525 -23.35 7.83 -72.11
C LYS A 525 -22.83 7.05 -73.33
N GLU A 526 -21.53 7.13 -73.58
CA GLU A 526 -20.82 6.22 -74.48
C GLU A 526 -20.68 4.82 -73.85
N ALA A 527 -20.78 3.81 -74.71
CA ALA A 527 -20.75 2.38 -74.40
C ALA A 527 -19.31 1.85 -74.23
N GLY A 528 -19.02 1.23 -73.08
CA GLY A 528 -17.80 0.43 -72.86
C GLY A 528 -18.04 -1.05 -73.22
N GLY A 529 -17.32 -1.56 -74.21
CA GLY A 529 -17.52 -2.89 -74.81
C GLY A 529 -17.09 -4.09 -73.94
N GLY A 530 -17.91 -5.14 -73.96
CA GLY A 530 -17.61 -6.45 -73.35
C GLY A 530 -16.73 -7.33 -74.25
N LYS A 531 -15.75 -8.03 -73.66
CA LYS A 531 -14.90 -9.02 -74.35
C LYS A 531 -15.53 -10.42 -74.28
N PRO A 532 -15.57 -11.19 -75.38
CA PRO A 532 -16.10 -12.56 -75.37
C PRO A 532 -15.12 -13.52 -74.68
N LYS A 533 -15.66 -14.45 -73.89
CA LYS A 533 -14.91 -15.54 -73.24
C LYS A 533 -15.33 -16.88 -73.87
N VAL A 534 -14.36 -17.74 -74.19
CA VAL A 534 -14.59 -19.06 -74.77
C VAL A 534 -14.84 -20.05 -73.65
N LEU A 535 -15.93 -20.82 -73.73
CA LEU A 535 -16.24 -21.89 -72.79
C LEU A 535 -15.47 -23.17 -73.14
N ALA A 536 -15.39 -24.12 -72.20
CA ALA A 536 -14.56 -25.31 -72.32
C ALA A 536 -14.96 -26.30 -73.45
N ASP A 537 -16.04 -26.05 -74.20
CA ASP A 537 -16.42 -26.79 -75.42
C ASP A 537 -15.99 -26.11 -76.73
N GLY A 538 -15.35 -24.94 -76.67
CA GLY A 538 -14.83 -24.21 -77.83
C GLY A 538 -15.76 -23.16 -78.44
N THR A 539 -16.95 -22.92 -77.88
CA THR A 539 -17.86 -21.87 -78.37
C THR A 539 -17.69 -20.54 -77.63
N TYR A 540 -17.77 -19.41 -78.37
CA TYR A 540 -17.65 -18.04 -77.83
C TYR A 540 -19.02 -17.53 -77.36
N ALA A 541 -19.14 -17.13 -76.08
CA ALA A 541 -20.35 -16.51 -75.54
C ALA A 541 -20.05 -15.07 -75.08
N THR A 542 -20.94 -14.14 -75.42
CA THR A 542 -20.98 -12.75 -74.92
C THR A 542 -22.09 -12.62 -73.90
N GLU A 543 -21.74 -12.46 -72.63
CA GLU A 543 -22.71 -12.27 -71.55
C GLU A 543 -23.00 -10.77 -71.38
N THR A 544 -24.28 -10.37 -71.54
CA THR A 544 -24.81 -9.09 -71.08
C THR A 544 -25.58 -9.36 -69.79
N ALA A 545 -24.90 -9.24 -68.65
CA ALA A 545 -25.51 -9.47 -67.35
C ALA A 545 -26.22 -8.20 -66.85
N TYR A 546 -27.54 -8.22 -66.86
CA TYR A 546 -28.36 -7.47 -65.89
C TYR A 546 -28.57 -8.40 -64.69
N THR A 547 -27.86 -8.14 -63.60
CA THR A 547 -28.09 -8.77 -62.30
C THR A 547 -27.93 -7.75 -61.19
N ALA A 548 -29.03 -7.52 -60.48
CA ALA A 548 -29.02 -6.99 -59.13
C ALA A 548 -28.21 -7.93 -58.21
N VAL A 549 -27.55 -7.33 -57.22
CA VAL A 549 -26.63 -7.95 -56.24
C VAL A 549 -25.28 -8.38 -56.83
N GLY A 550 -24.45 -7.38 -57.11
CA GLY A 550 -22.98 -7.51 -57.14
C GLY A 550 -22.38 -6.96 -55.85
N PRO A 551 -21.24 -7.50 -55.36
CA PRO A 551 -20.52 -6.94 -54.23
C PRO A 551 -20.11 -5.52 -54.62
N SER A 552 -20.43 -4.54 -53.79
CA SER A 552 -20.03 -3.16 -54.03
C SER A 552 -18.52 -3.12 -54.25
N GLU A 553 -18.12 -2.85 -55.49
CA GLU A 553 -16.76 -2.48 -55.83
C GLU A 553 -16.34 -1.41 -54.82
N SER A 554 -15.26 -1.71 -54.13
CA SER A 554 -14.56 -0.86 -53.20
C SER A 554 -14.32 0.53 -53.82
N ARG A 555 -15.27 1.45 -53.60
CA ARG A 555 -14.95 2.88 -53.51
C ARG A 555 -13.81 2.95 -52.50
N ASN A 556 -12.60 3.25 -52.98
CA ASN A 556 -11.42 3.53 -52.17
C ASN A 556 -11.84 4.20 -50.86
N GLU A 557 -11.80 3.46 -49.75
CA GLU A 557 -11.97 4.01 -48.41
C GLU A 557 -10.76 4.88 -48.13
N LYS A 558 -10.80 6.13 -48.61
CA LYS A 558 -10.10 7.21 -47.93
C LYS A 558 -10.60 7.14 -46.47
N ALA A 559 -9.66 6.98 -45.55
CA ALA A 559 -9.92 6.86 -44.13
C ALA A 559 -11.04 7.83 -43.71
N ARG A 560 -12.17 7.28 -43.26
CA ARG A 560 -13.30 8.11 -42.82
C ARG A 560 -12.80 9.01 -41.68
N PRO A 561 -13.13 10.31 -41.69
CA PRO A 561 -12.74 11.21 -40.61
C PRO A 561 -13.15 10.66 -39.23
N PRO A 562 -12.33 10.87 -38.18
CA PRO A 562 -12.49 10.20 -36.89
C PRO A 562 -13.81 10.54 -36.20
N LEU A 563 -14.22 11.81 -36.20
CA LEU A 563 -15.44 12.26 -35.56
C LEU A 563 -16.68 11.71 -36.27
N ARG A 564 -16.64 11.61 -37.61
CA ARG A 564 -17.68 10.95 -38.41
C ARG A 564 -17.82 9.48 -38.02
N THR A 565 -16.70 8.78 -37.85
CA THR A 565 -16.68 7.36 -37.49
C THR A 565 -17.30 7.13 -36.11
N LEU A 566 -17.05 8.01 -35.14
CA LEU A 566 -17.64 7.94 -33.80
C LEU A 566 -19.15 8.18 -33.79
N ILE A 567 -19.62 9.18 -34.54
CA ILE A 567 -21.05 9.51 -34.64
C ILE A 567 -21.81 8.37 -35.36
N LEU A 568 -21.27 7.86 -36.46
CA LEU A 568 -21.85 6.70 -37.16
C LEU A 568 -21.78 5.41 -36.33
N GLY A 569 -20.82 5.32 -35.41
CA GLY A 569 -20.66 4.23 -34.44
C GLY A 569 -21.59 4.30 -33.23
N GLY A 570 -22.46 5.33 -33.14
CA GLY A 570 -23.48 5.46 -32.10
C GLY A 570 -23.07 6.25 -30.85
N ASP A 571 -21.92 6.93 -30.83
CA ASP A 571 -21.51 7.79 -29.71
C ASP A 571 -22.18 9.18 -29.80
N PHE A 572 -23.49 9.24 -29.56
CA PHE A 572 -24.28 10.47 -29.64
C PHE A 572 -23.94 11.49 -28.55
N PHE A 573 -23.43 11.05 -27.39
CA PHE A 573 -23.00 11.97 -26.33
C PHE A 573 -21.84 12.88 -26.78
N THR A 574 -20.91 12.35 -27.58
CA THR A 574 -19.88 13.19 -28.21
C THR A 574 -20.49 14.19 -29.20
N GLY A 575 -21.57 13.81 -29.90
CA GLY A 575 -22.37 14.69 -30.74
C GLY A 575 -23.08 15.81 -29.96
N THR A 576 -23.59 15.52 -28.76
CA THR A 576 -24.19 16.52 -27.87
C THR A 576 -23.17 17.55 -27.39
N VAL A 577 -21.96 17.10 -27.02
CA VAL A 577 -20.86 18.02 -26.66
C VAL A 577 -20.45 18.88 -27.85
N LEU A 578 -20.40 18.31 -29.06
CA LEU A 578 -20.13 19.05 -30.28
C LEU A 578 -21.18 20.13 -30.57
N ALA A 579 -22.48 19.83 -30.35
CA ALA A 579 -23.54 20.82 -30.52
C ALA A 579 -23.39 21.99 -29.55
N ALA A 580 -23.10 21.71 -28.27
CA ALA A 580 -22.85 22.74 -27.27
C ALA A 580 -21.62 23.61 -27.61
N THR A 581 -20.56 23.02 -28.14
CA THR A 581 -19.33 23.76 -28.49
C THR A 581 -19.52 24.63 -29.72
N LEU A 582 -20.18 24.13 -30.76
CA LEU A 582 -20.55 24.93 -31.93
C LEU A 582 -21.44 26.12 -31.54
N THR A 583 -22.40 25.92 -30.63
CA THR A 583 -23.26 26.99 -30.11
C THR A 583 -22.43 28.09 -29.44
N LYS A 584 -21.50 27.72 -28.56
CA LYS A 584 -20.58 28.68 -27.90
C LYS A 584 -19.70 29.43 -28.90
N LEU A 585 -19.15 28.74 -29.90
CA LEU A 585 -18.31 29.35 -30.93
C LEU A 585 -19.11 30.36 -31.77
N VAL A 586 -20.35 30.04 -32.16
CA VAL A 586 -21.24 30.96 -32.89
C VAL A 586 -21.57 32.20 -32.05
N LEU A 587 -21.96 32.01 -30.79
CA LEU A 587 -22.29 33.10 -29.86
C LEU A 587 -21.12 34.07 -29.64
N ARG A 588 -19.90 33.54 -29.50
CA ARG A 588 -18.68 34.36 -29.38
C ARG A 588 -18.34 35.07 -30.67
N PHE A 589 -18.47 34.38 -31.80
CA PHE A 589 -18.19 34.95 -33.11
C PHE A 589 -19.12 36.13 -33.44
N GLU A 590 -20.39 36.05 -33.05
CA GLU A 590 -21.37 37.14 -33.21
C GLU A 590 -21.00 38.39 -32.39
N GLY A 591 -20.41 38.23 -31.20
CA GLY A 591 -19.91 39.36 -30.40
C GLY A 591 -18.64 40.02 -30.95
N LEU A 592 -17.85 39.30 -31.76
CA LEU A 592 -16.53 39.73 -32.25
C LEU A 592 -16.55 40.24 -33.71
N CYS A 593 -17.52 39.81 -34.51
CA CYS A 593 -17.59 40.11 -35.94
C CYS A 593 -18.59 41.24 -36.22
N SER A 594 -18.15 42.29 -36.92
CA SER A 594 -19.04 43.37 -37.38
C SER A 594 -19.87 43.00 -38.61
N GLU A 595 -19.51 41.94 -39.33
CA GLU A 595 -20.19 41.50 -40.56
C GLU A 595 -21.21 40.39 -40.30
N GLN A 596 -22.50 40.74 -40.38
CA GLN A 596 -23.61 39.81 -40.13
C GLN A 596 -23.65 38.63 -41.12
N ALA A 597 -23.23 38.82 -42.38
CA ALA A 597 -23.28 37.78 -43.40
C ALA A 597 -22.39 36.57 -43.07
N VAL A 598 -21.19 36.83 -42.54
CA VAL A 598 -20.24 35.78 -42.14
C VAL A 598 -20.73 35.06 -40.89
N SER A 599 -21.29 35.79 -39.92
CA SER A 599 -21.90 35.21 -38.72
C SER A 599 -23.07 34.29 -39.06
N ASN A 600 -23.97 34.73 -39.94
CA ASN A 600 -25.10 33.93 -40.41
C ASN A 600 -24.65 32.66 -41.16
N THR A 601 -23.54 32.74 -41.92
CA THR A 601 -22.98 31.58 -42.61
C THR A 601 -22.47 30.52 -41.63
N LEU A 602 -21.73 30.95 -40.60
CA LEU A 602 -21.19 30.05 -39.57
C LEU A 602 -22.31 29.43 -38.72
N ARG A 603 -23.34 30.22 -38.38
CA ARG A 603 -24.57 29.75 -37.72
C ARG A 603 -25.30 28.69 -38.55
N ALA A 604 -25.54 28.96 -39.83
CA ALA A 604 -26.22 28.03 -40.72
C ALA A 604 -25.46 26.70 -40.84
N GLN A 605 -24.13 26.76 -40.92
CA GLN A 605 -23.28 25.56 -40.92
C GLN A 605 -23.39 24.77 -39.62
N ALA A 606 -23.36 25.44 -38.46
CA ALA A 606 -23.53 24.79 -37.16
C ALA A 606 -24.89 24.08 -37.03
N MET A 607 -25.98 24.75 -37.42
CA MET A 607 -27.33 24.15 -37.40
C MET A 607 -27.45 22.96 -38.38
N LEU A 608 -26.82 23.03 -39.55
CA LEU A 608 -26.76 21.93 -40.51
C LEU A 608 -26.04 20.69 -39.92
N ILE A 609 -24.95 20.91 -39.18
CA ILE A 609 -24.24 19.82 -38.48
C ILE A 609 -25.16 19.19 -37.41
N MET A 610 -25.76 19.99 -36.54
CA MET A 610 -26.63 19.50 -35.47
C MET A 610 -27.84 18.73 -36.00
N THR A 611 -28.52 19.26 -37.03
CA THR A 611 -29.65 18.57 -37.68
C THR A 611 -29.23 17.27 -38.36
N SER A 612 -28.02 17.22 -38.93
CA SER A 612 -27.49 15.99 -39.52
C SER A 612 -27.18 14.91 -38.48
N ILE A 613 -26.75 15.27 -37.27
CA ILE A 613 -26.53 14.32 -36.15
C ILE A 613 -27.86 13.73 -35.69
N ILE A 614 -28.91 14.55 -35.56
CA ILE A 614 -30.26 14.08 -35.22
C ILE A 614 -30.80 13.13 -36.30
N ARG A 615 -30.58 13.44 -37.58
CA ARG A 615 -30.96 12.55 -38.69
C ARG A 615 -30.25 11.21 -38.64
N VAL A 616 -28.96 11.18 -38.30
CA VAL A 616 -28.21 9.93 -38.09
C VAL A 616 -28.81 9.14 -36.92
N GLY A 617 -29.14 9.82 -35.81
CA GLY A 617 -29.72 9.21 -34.62
C GLY A 617 -31.11 8.60 -34.81
N HIS A 618 -31.90 9.13 -35.74
CA HIS A 618 -33.24 8.62 -36.09
C HIS A 618 -33.27 7.73 -37.34
N ALA A 619 -32.12 7.44 -37.95
CA ALA A 619 -32.06 6.60 -39.14
C ALA A 619 -32.61 5.19 -38.87
N LYS A 620 -33.43 4.66 -39.79
CA LYS A 620 -34.06 3.34 -39.66
C LYS A 620 -33.17 2.18 -40.15
N SER A 621 -32.13 2.49 -40.89
CA SER A 621 -31.11 1.55 -41.37
C SER A 621 -29.74 1.89 -40.78
N SER A 622 -28.90 0.86 -40.59
CA SER A 622 -27.55 1.08 -40.05
C SER A 622 -26.77 2.05 -40.96
N PRO A 623 -26.23 3.17 -40.42
CA PRO A 623 -25.52 4.18 -41.20
C PRO A 623 -24.21 3.68 -41.83
N ALA A 624 -23.72 2.50 -41.43
CA ALA A 624 -22.53 1.86 -41.98
C ALA A 624 -22.74 0.34 -42.14
N PRO A 625 -22.29 -0.28 -43.25
CA PRO A 625 -22.38 -1.73 -43.44
C PRO A 625 -21.59 -2.47 -42.35
N GLY A 626 -22.29 -3.26 -41.52
CA GLY A 626 -21.70 -4.06 -40.43
C GLY A 626 -21.69 -3.42 -39.04
N ALA A 627 -22.14 -2.17 -38.86
CA ALA A 627 -22.22 -1.51 -37.56
C ALA A 627 -23.60 -1.75 -36.87
N PRO A 628 -23.66 -1.86 -35.53
CA PRO A 628 -24.92 -1.98 -34.80
C PRO A 628 -25.77 -0.71 -34.95
N LEU A 629 -27.09 -0.88 -35.13
CA LEU A 629 -28.04 0.24 -35.13
C LEU A 629 -28.19 0.74 -33.69
N VAL A 630 -27.61 1.91 -33.40
CA VAL A 630 -27.77 2.59 -32.12
C VAL A 630 -28.66 3.81 -32.35
N GLN A 631 -29.81 3.86 -31.67
CA GLN A 631 -30.68 5.04 -31.69
C GLN A 631 -30.17 6.08 -30.70
N ILE A 632 -30.38 7.35 -31.02
CA ILE A 632 -30.04 8.46 -30.14
C ILE A 632 -30.93 8.45 -28.88
N ASP A 633 -30.33 8.77 -27.73
CA ASP A 633 -31.04 8.95 -26.48
C ASP A 633 -31.90 10.23 -26.48
N GLU A 634 -32.97 10.20 -25.70
CA GLU A 634 -33.92 11.31 -25.59
C GLU A 634 -33.25 12.59 -25.05
N ASP A 635 -32.42 12.47 -24.00
CA ASP A 635 -31.69 13.60 -23.39
C ASP A 635 -30.70 14.25 -24.39
N SER A 636 -29.92 13.45 -25.13
CA SER A 636 -29.04 13.99 -26.18
C SER A 636 -29.82 14.67 -27.30
N THR A 637 -30.97 14.11 -27.69
CA THR A 637 -31.83 14.73 -28.71
C THR A 637 -32.35 16.08 -28.23
N GLU A 638 -32.89 16.14 -27.01
CA GLU A 638 -33.40 17.36 -26.39
C GLU A 638 -32.31 18.42 -26.27
N ARG A 639 -31.11 18.07 -25.80
CA ARG A 639 -29.98 19.01 -25.69
C ARG A 639 -29.52 19.57 -27.03
N ILE A 640 -29.43 18.72 -28.06
CA ILE A 640 -29.06 19.19 -29.41
C ILE A 640 -30.17 20.09 -29.97
N MET A 641 -31.44 19.74 -29.76
CA MET A 641 -32.58 20.56 -30.17
C MET A 641 -32.60 21.92 -29.44
N ASN A 642 -32.31 21.95 -28.14
CA ASN A 642 -32.18 23.20 -27.38
C ASN A 642 -31.07 24.10 -27.94
N CYS A 643 -29.95 23.52 -28.38
CA CYS A 643 -28.87 24.26 -29.05
C CYS A 643 -29.33 24.84 -30.41
N ILE A 644 -30.07 24.06 -31.20
CA ILE A 644 -30.66 24.52 -32.47
C ILE A 644 -31.66 25.65 -32.23
N GLN A 645 -32.54 25.50 -31.26
CA GLN A 645 -33.54 26.49 -30.87
C GLN A 645 -32.87 27.80 -30.46
N THR A 646 -31.88 27.71 -29.56
CA THR A 646 -31.07 28.86 -29.13
C THR A 646 -30.47 29.60 -30.32
N LEU A 647 -29.81 28.89 -31.24
CA LEU A 647 -29.22 29.51 -32.43
C LEU A 647 -30.24 30.11 -33.41
N SER A 648 -31.47 29.58 -33.45
CA SER A 648 -32.54 30.06 -34.32
C SER A 648 -33.25 31.29 -33.78
N GLU A 649 -33.49 31.35 -32.47
CA GLU A 649 -34.22 32.42 -31.79
C GLU A 649 -33.37 33.68 -31.61
N LEU A 650 -32.04 33.53 -31.59
CA LEU A 650 -31.07 34.63 -31.52
C LEU A 650 -30.91 35.42 -32.84
N THR A 651 -31.88 35.34 -33.77
CA THR A 651 -31.85 36.09 -35.04
C THR A 651 -32.70 37.36 -34.93
N GLY A 652 -32.10 38.52 -35.23
CA GLY A 652 -32.61 39.85 -34.87
C GLY A 652 -34.04 40.29 -35.32
N GLN A 653 -34.51 41.35 -34.63
CA GLN A 653 -35.73 42.17 -34.76
C GLN A 653 -36.87 42.01 -33.73
N ALA A 654 -36.68 41.32 -32.60
CA ALA A 654 -37.60 41.41 -31.44
C ALA A 654 -37.08 42.36 -30.33
N LYS A 655 -36.46 43.48 -30.71
CA LYS A 655 -35.61 44.37 -29.89
C LYS A 655 -36.30 45.20 -28.79
N ILE A 656 -37.44 44.76 -28.24
CA ILE A 656 -38.17 45.56 -27.23
C ILE A 656 -38.28 44.87 -25.87
N ASP A 657 -38.22 43.52 -25.80
CA ASP A 657 -38.23 42.77 -24.52
C ASP A 657 -37.13 41.68 -24.39
N THR A 658 -36.35 41.38 -25.43
CA THR A 658 -35.42 40.21 -25.49
C THR A 658 -33.95 40.50 -25.17
N ASP A 659 -33.53 41.76 -24.95
CA ASP A 659 -32.13 42.07 -24.58
C ASP A 659 -31.71 41.39 -23.26
N HIS A 660 -32.68 41.18 -22.34
CA HIS A 660 -32.43 40.48 -21.08
C HIS A 660 -32.22 38.97 -21.30
N GLU A 661 -33.04 38.34 -22.14
CA GLU A 661 -32.98 36.91 -22.44
C GLU A 661 -31.71 36.54 -23.22
N GLU A 662 -31.32 37.35 -24.22
CA GLU A 662 -30.07 37.15 -24.97
C GLU A 662 -28.84 37.25 -24.05
N THR A 663 -28.87 38.20 -23.11
CA THR A 663 -27.79 38.37 -22.12
C THR A 663 -27.73 37.18 -21.16
N ILE A 664 -28.87 36.67 -20.70
CA ILE A 664 -28.96 35.48 -19.84
C ILE A 664 -28.43 34.24 -20.57
N VAL A 665 -28.84 34.00 -21.81
CA VAL A 665 -28.36 32.85 -22.60
C VAL A 665 -26.86 32.93 -22.84
N LYS A 666 -26.32 34.11 -23.18
CA LYS A 666 -24.87 34.32 -23.30
C LYS A 666 -24.16 34.11 -21.97
N GLU A 667 -24.74 34.51 -20.84
CA GLU A 667 -24.16 34.26 -19.53
C GLU A 667 -24.10 32.76 -19.19
N ILE A 668 -25.19 32.03 -19.43
CA ILE A 668 -25.28 30.58 -19.18
C ILE A 668 -24.24 29.81 -20.01
N PHE A 669 -24.17 30.06 -21.32
CA PHE A 669 -23.29 29.31 -22.21
C PHE A 669 -21.82 29.74 -22.15
N LEU A 670 -21.52 31.02 -21.88
CA LEU A 670 -20.15 31.56 -21.99
C LEU A 670 -19.46 31.77 -20.64
N ARG A 671 -20.20 32.04 -19.55
CA ARG A 671 -19.62 32.41 -18.25
C ARG A 671 -19.88 31.38 -17.17
N ASP A 672 -21.10 30.88 -17.03
CA ASP A 672 -21.45 30.01 -15.90
C ASP A 672 -20.80 28.63 -15.97
N THR A 673 -20.62 28.08 -17.17
CA THR A 673 -19.86 26.83 -17.38
C THR A 673 -18.40 26.96 -16.95
N LYS A 674 -17.78 28.14 -17.18
CA LYS A 674 -16.42 28.44 -16.71
C LYS A 674 -16.37 28.63 -15.20
N LYS A 675 -17.27 29.43 -14.62
CA LYS A 675 -17.35 29.65 -13.16
C LYS A 675 -17.54 28.33 -12.40
N ALA A 676 -18.36 27.42 -12.91
CA ALA A 676 -18.56 26.09 -12.31
C ALA A 676 -17.26 25.27 -12.29
N PHE A 677 -16.47 25.34 -13.36
CA PHE A 677 -15.17 24.68 -13.44
C PHE A 677 -14.13 25.29 -12.49
N GLU A 678 -14.04 26.62 -12.41
CA GLU A 678 -13.16 27.33 -11.48
C GLU A 678 -13.45 26.94 -10.01
N ARG A 679 -14.73 26.84 -9.64
CA ARG A 679 -15.15 26.37 -8.31
C ARG A 679 -14.70 24.93 -8.03
N MET A 680 -14.75 24.06 -9.04
CA MET A 680 -14.33 22.67 -8.91
C MET A 680 -12.82 22.55 -8.69
N ILE A 681 -12.00 23.32 -9.42
CA ILE A 681 -10.54 23.37 -9.22
C ILE A 681 -10.21 23.96 -7.84
N GLY A 682 -10.82 25.09 -7.48
CA GLY A 682 -10.55 25.75 -6.19
C GLY A 682 -10.85 24.84 -4.99
N ALA A 683 -11.89 24.01 -5.07
CA ALA A 683 -12.20 23.01 -4.05
C ALA A 683 -11.13 21.89 -3.96
N GLN A 684 -10.60 21.45 -5.11
CA GLN A 684 -9.51 20.47 -5.14
C GLN A 684 -8.22 21.02 -4.55
N GLU A 685 -7.88 22.27 -4.87
CA GLU A 685 -6.69 22.95 -4.33
C GLU A 685 -6.78 23.16 -2.82
N LYS A 686 -7.93 23.62 -2.32
CA LYS A 686 -8.18 23.79 -0.88
C LYS A 686 -7.98 22.48 -0.13
N ARG A 687 -8.52 21.37 -0.65
CA ARG A 687 -8.37 20.03 -0.06
C ARG A 687 -6.92 19.54 -0.08
N ALA A 688 -6.17 19.83 -1.16
CA ALA A 688 -4.75 19.49 -1.25
C ALA A 688 -3.91 20.30 -0.26
N ALA A 689 -4.25 21.58 -0.05
CA ALA A 689 -3.61 22.43 0.95
C ALA A 689 -3.88 21.94 2.37
N GLU A 690 -5.14 21.64 2.72
CA GLU A 690 -5.52 21.09 4.03
C GLU A 690 -4.80 19.77 4.33
N LYS A 691 -4.65 18.88 3.34
CA LYS A 691 -3.87 17.65 3.50
C LYS A 691 -2.40 17.94 3.79
N ARG A 692 -1.81 18.90 3.07
CA ARG A 692 -0.42 19.31 3.26
C ARG A 692 -0.21 19.97 4.64
N GLU A 693 -1.19 20.72 5.11
CA GLU A 693 -1.20 21.31 6.45
C GLU A 693 -1.39 20.27 7.56
N ALA A 694 -2.23 19.25 7.35
CA ALA A 694 -2.33 18.10 8.26
C ALA A 694 -1.01 17.33 8.37
N GLU A 695 -0.35 17.07 7.22
CA GLU A 695 0.97 16.43 7.19
C GLU A 695 2.08 17.30 7.79
N ALA A 696 1.98 18.63 7.67
CA ALA A 696 2.91 19.58 8.24
C ALA A 696 2.70 19.81 9.76
N SER A 697 1.46 19.84 10.22
CA SER A 697 1.11 20.00 11.64
C SER A 697 1.51 18.78 12.47
N HIS A 698 1.45 17.57 11.91
CA HIS A 698 2.07 16.39 12.53
C HIS A 698 3.61 16.45 12.57
N LYS A 699 4.25 17.33 11.79
CA LYS A 699 5.72 17.41 11.64
C LYS A 699 6.35 18.66 12.25
N GLY A 700 5.55 19.65 12.67
CA GLY A 700 6.05 20.96 13.05
C GLY A 700 5.53 21.42 14.41
N SER A 701 6.13 20.95 15.51
CA SER A 701 6.31 21.88 16.62
C SER A 701 7.41 22.86 16.20
N ALA A 702 7.03 23.98 15.61
CA ALA A 702 7.97 25.07 15.39
C ALA A 702 8.46 25.54 16.77
N VAL A 703 9.71 25.23 17.11
CA VAL A 703 10.33 25.64 18.37
C VAL A 703 10.53 27.15 18.32
N GLN A 704 9.94 27.86 19.28
CA GLN A 704 10.14 29.31 19.39
C GLN A 704 11.53 29.60 19.95
N VAL A 705 12.11 30.73 19.52
CA VAL A 705 13.46 31.17 19.95
C VAL A 705 13.54 31.38 21.48
N ASP A 706 12.39 31.63 22.12
CA ASP A 706 12.25 31.87 23.57
C ASP A 706 11.88 30.62 24.38
N ASP A 707 11.80 29.43 23.77
CA ASP A 707 11.55 28.20 24.52
C ASP A 707 12.71 27.87 25.47
N LEU A 708 12.38 27.59 26.73
CA LEU A 708 13.31 27.42 27.86
C LEU A 708 14.37 26.32 27.58
N LEU A 709 15.65 26.66 27.80
CA LEU A 709 16.76 25.71 27.85
C LEU A 709 16.49 24.58 28.86
N SER A 710 16.31 23.35 28.36
CA SER A 710 16.07 22.19 29.23
C SER A 710 17.37 21.68 29.84
N PHE A 711 17.43 21.64 31.17
CA PHE A 711 18.54 21.01 31.89
C PHE A 711 18.31 19.49 31.94
N ARG A 712 19.35 18.71 31.60
CA ARG A 712 19.34 17.23 31.47
C ARG A 712 18.70 16.48 32.64
N GLN A 713 18.73 17.04 33.85
CA GLN A 713 18.19 16.42 35.07
C GLN A 713 16.68 16.67 35.30
N PHE A 714 16.08 17.63 34.57
CA PHE A 714 14.68 18.04 34.74
C PHE A 714 13.84 17.97 33.45
N SER A 715 14.41 17.47 32.35
CA SER A 715 13.68 17.30 31.09
C SER A 715 12.67 16.14 31.20
N LYS A 716 11.37 16.46 31.06
CA LYS A 716 10.35 15.46 30.70
C LYS A 716 10.67 15.02 29.27
N LYS A 717 11.06 13.75 29.10
CA LYS A 717 11.35 13.08 27.81
C LYS A 717 10.56 13.69 26.65
N GLY A 718 11.22 14.48 25.83
CA GLY A 718 10.66 15.11 24.63
C GLY A 718 11.71 15.20 23.53
N ALA A 719 11.32 14.64 22.37
CA ALA A 719 11.75 14.84 20.98
C ALA A 719 13.23 14.87 20.55
N ASP A 720 14.21 15.00 21.43
CA ASP A 720 15.63 15.13 21.05
C ASP A 720 16.48 13.91 21.46
N GLN A 721 15.85 12.76 21.68
CA GLN A 721 16.59 11.50 21.83
C GLN A 721 17.05 11.01 20.46
N ASP A 722 18.38 10.96 20.32
CA ASP A 722 19.12 10.11 19.38
C ASP A 722 18.35 8.82 19.11
N LEU A 723 18.28 8.41 17.84
CA LEU A 723 17.60 7.19 17.38
C LEU A 723 18.01 6.00 18.26
N ASP A 724 17.22 5.71 19.30
CA ASP A 724 17.45 4.54 20.12
C ASP A 724 16.93 3.38 19.28
N TYR A 725 17.88 2.71 18.63
CA TYR A 725 17.59 1.59 17.73
C TYR A 725 16.74 0.52 18.43
N ASP A 726 16.84 0.39 19.76
CA ASP A 726 16.01 -0.51 20.56
C ASP A 726 14.57 -0.01 20.75
N GLU A 727 14.34 1.30 20.72
CA GLU A 727 13.00 1.90 20.78
C GLU A 727 12.35 1.94 19.38
N ASP A 728 13.12 2.14 18.31
CA ASP A 728 12.64 2.01 16.92
C ASP A 728 12.40 0.55 16.55
N LEU A 729 13.29 -0.38 16.93
CA LEU A 729 13.08 -1.82 16.82
C LEU A 729 11.93 -2.24 17.75
N GLY A 730 11.83 -1.65 18.93
CA GLY A 730 10.74 -1.84 19.89
C GLY A 730 9.38 -1.36 19.36
N ARG A 731 9.33 -0.23 18.64
CA ARG A 731 8.13 0.24 17.94
C ARG A 731 7.82 -0.61 16.72
N ALA A 732 8.83 -1.06 15.99
CA ALA A 732 8.68 -2.00 14.87
C ALA A 732 8.28 -3.41 15.32
N THR A 733 8.56 -3.78 16.58
CA THR A 733 8.23 -5.09 17.19
C THR A 733 7.10 -5.01 18.23
N GLY A 734 6.54 -3.81 18.49
CA GLY A 734 5.38 -3.59 19.37
C GLY A 734 5.63 -3.63 20.88
N THR A 735 6.86 -3.45 21.37
CA THR A 735 7.22 -3.66 22.79
C THR A 735 7.32 -2.39 23.65
N THR A 736 7.31 -1.18 23.08
CA THR A 736 7.34 0.07 23.87
C THR A 736 6.30 1.07 23.38
N ASP A 737 5.20 1.19 24.12
CA ASP A 737 4.09 2.08 23.83
C ASP A 737 4.45 3.56 24.09
N ALA A 738 4.08 4.41 23.13
CA ALA A 738 3.83 5.82 23.39
C ALA A 738 2.71 5.93 24.45
N ARG A 739 2.84 6.87 25.40
CA ARG A 739 1.84 7.09 26.45
C ARG A 739 0.48 7.44 25.85
N GLU A 740 -0.41 6.46 25.76
CA GLU A 740 -1.82 6.63 25.42
C GLU A 740 -2.58 7.30 26.59
N ASP A 741 -3.61 8.08 26.26
CA ASP A 741 -4.42 8.83 27.23
C ASP A 741 -5.17 7.88 28.19
N PHE A 742 -4.90 8.00 29.49
CA PHE A 742 -5.51 7.15 30.54
C PHE A 742 -7.06 7.16 30.52
N ILE A 743 -7.66 8.25 30.07
CA ILE A 743 -9.12 8.43 30.03
C ILE A 743 -9.75 7.65 28.86
N SER A 744 -9.10 7.55 27.70
CA SER A 744 -9.61 6.72 26.59
C SER A 744 -9.56 5.24 26.93
N ASN A 745 -8.59 4.82 27.75
CA ASN A 745 -8.42 3.43 28.15
C ASN A 745 -9.55 2.94 29.06
N LEU A 746 -10.12 3.82 29.90
CA LEU A 746 -11.26 3.47 30.76
C LEU A 746 -12.53 3.12 29.96
N SER A 747 -12.67 3.64 28.73
CA SER A 747 -13.80 3.31 27.85
C SER A 747 -13.72 1.90 27.24
N ARG A 748 -12.55 1.24 27.36
CA ARG A 748 -12.24 -0.08 26.79
C ARG A 748 -12.28 -1.22 27.83
N ILE A 749 -12.81 -0.93 29.02
CA ILE A 749 -13.00 -1.94 30.07
C ILE A 749 -14.41 -2.51 29.92
N SER A 750 -14.49 -3.81 29.68
CA SER A 750 -15.74 -4.56 29.59
C SER A 750 -15.92 -5.43 30.83
N GLN A 751 -17.06 -5.24 31.52
CA GLN A 751 -17.45 -6.07 32.65
C GLN A 751 -18.02 -7.41 32.16
N LEU A 752 -17.38 -8.51 32.55
CA LEU A 752 -17.74 -9.87 32.08
C LEU A 752 -18.66 -10.63 33.03
N THR A 753 -18.62 -10.34 34.34
CA THR A 753 -19.51 -10.94 35.34
C THR A 753 -20.14 -9.89 36.26
N GLY A 754 -21.26 -10.23 36.89
CA GLY A 754 -21.96 -9.34 37.81
C GLY A 754 -21.31 -9.33 39.20
N PHE A 755 -21.59 -8.28 39.98
CA PHE A 755 -21.12 -8.18 41.37
C PHE A 755 -21.76 -9.20 42.34
N SER A 756 -22.70 -10.01 41.86
CA SER A 756 -23.35 -11.07 42.63
C SER A 756 -22.78 -12.46 42.33
N ASP A 757 -21.90 -12.57 41.33
CA ASP A 757 -21.28 -13.83 40.96
C ASP A 757 -20.10 -14.15 41.91
N PRO A 758 -19.79 -15.44 42.16
CA PRO A 758 -18.70 -15.83 43.05
C PRO A 758 -17.32 -15.26 42.64
N ILE A 759 -17.14 -15.00 41.35
CA ILE A 759 -15.93 -14.43 40.76
C ILE A 759 -16.35 -13.18 39.97
N TYR A 760 -15.77 -12.04 40.33
CA TYR A 760 -15.88 -10.83 39.55
C TYR A 760 -14.78 -10.77 38.49
N VAL A 761 -15.17 -10.43 37.26
CA VAL A 761 -14.30 -10.44 36.09
C VAL A 761 -14.50 -9.16 35.30
N GLU A 762 -13.42 -8.44 35.08
CA GLU A 762 -13.36 -7.31 34.16
C GLU A 762 -12.19 -7.47 33.21
N THR A 763 -12.39 -7.08 31.95
CA THR A 763 -11.39 -7.25 30.91
C THR A 763 -11.11 -5.92 30.24
N TYR A 764 -9.83 -5.60 30.13
CA TYR A 764 -9.33 -4.49 29.34
C TYR A 764 -8.93 -5.00 27.94
N VAL A 765 -9.57 -4.48 26.90
CA VAL A 765 -9.31 -4.88 25.51
C VAL A 765 -8.35 -3.89 24.86
N LYS A 766 -7.15 -4.34 24.50
CA LYS A 766 -6.16 -3.57 23.75
C LYS A 766 -5.97 -4.17 22.36
N MET A 767 -6.19 -3.36 21.33
CA MET A 767 -5.93 -3.74 19.94
C MET A 767 -4.54 -3.25 19.51
N HIS A 768 -3.71 -4.15 18.99
CA HIS A 768 -2.38 -3.82 18.50
C HIS A 768 -2.08 -4.53 17.18
N GLY A 769 -2.21 -3.81 16.07
CA GLY A 769 -1.93 -4.35 14.74
C GLY A 769 -2.83 -5.54 14.40
N PHE A 770 -2.31 -6.76 14.48
CA PHE A 770 -3.05 -8.00 14.20
C PHE A 770 -3.41 -8.79 15.46
N ASP A 771 -3.01 -8.31 16.64
CA ASP A 771 -3.22 -8.99 17.91
C ASP A 771 -4.20 -8.19 18.79
N ILE A 772 -5.14 -8.91 19.40
CA ILE A 772 -6.03 -8.40 20.44
C ILE A 772 -5.50 -8.95 21.76
N MET A 773 -5.04 -8.05 22.63
CA MET A 773 -4.63 -8.39 23.99
C MET A 773 -5.78 -8.12 24.94
N LEU A 774 -6.25 -9.16 25.61
CA LEU A 774 -7.19 -9.07 26.71
C LEU A 774 -6.41 -9.13 28.02
N ASP A 775 -6.50 -8.10 28.85
CA ASP A 775 -6.04 -8.16 30.23
C ASP A 775 -7.25 -8.37 31.13
N VAL A 776 -7.40 -9.60 31.64
CA VAL A 776 -8.56 -10.07 32.39
C VAL A 776 -8.19 -10.04 33.87
N LEU A 777 -8.87 -9.19 34.63
CA LEU A 777 -8.77 -9.15 36.08
C LEU A 777 -9.84 -10.06 36.69
N LEU A 778 -9.39 -11.08 37.42
CA LEU A 778 -10.23 -11.98 38.20
C LEU A 778 -10.17 -11.60 39.67
N VAL A 779 -11.32 -11.45 40.32
CA VAL A 779 -11.43 -11.16 41.75
C VAL A 779 -12.33 -12.21 42.41
N ASN A 780 -11.78 -12.96 43.35
CA ASN A 780 -12.56 -13.91 44.15
C ASN A 780 -13.40 -13.15 45.17
N GLN A 781 -14.72 -13.17 45.06
CA GLN A 781 -15.59 -12.50 46.03
C GLN A 781 -15.94 -13.39 47.23
N THR A 782 -15.59 -14.68 47.18
CA THR A 782 -15.93 -15.66 48.21
C THR A 782 -14.87 -15.74 49.31
N ALA A 783 -15.30 -16.27 50.48
CA ALA A 783 -14.41 -16.56 51.61
C ALA A 783 -13.61 -17.86 51.44
N ASN A 784 -13.80 -18.59 50.33
CA ASN A 784 -13.15 -19.88 50.07
C ASN A 784 -12.02 -19.71 49.03
N THR A 785 -11.02 -20.60 49.08
CA THR A 785 -9.97 -20.64 48.06
C THR A 785 -10.53 -21.34 46.82
N LEU A 786 -10.42 -20.70 45.66
CA LEU A 786 -10.82 -21.28 44.38
C LEU A 786 -9.60 -22.01 43.81
N GLN A 787 -9.68 -23.32 43.73
CA GLN A 787 -8.63 -24.18 43.18
C GLN A 787 -8.94 -24.54 41.74
N ASN A 788 -7.89 -24.79 40.97
CA ASN A 788 -8.00 -25.21 39.58
C ASN A 788 -8.87 -24.31 38.70
N LEU A 789 -8.80 -22.99 38.91
CA LEU A 789 -9.54 -22.00 38.11
C LEU A 789 -8.95 -21.89 36.71
N CYS A 790 -9.74 -22.24 35.71
CA CYS A 790 -9.39 -22.24 34.31
C CYS A 790 -10.31 -21.25 33.57
N LEU A 791 -9.70 -20.26 32.91
CA LEU A 791 -10.39 -19.34 32.02
C LEU A 791 -10.29 -19.89 30.59
N ASP A 792 -11.43 -20.23 30.00
CA ASP A 792 -11.51 -20.72 28.63
C ASP A 792 -12.23 -19.70 27.75
N PHE A 793 -11.56 -19.27 26.69
CA PHE A 793 -12.16 -18.38 25.69
C PHE A 793 -12.51 -19.21 24.45
N ALA A 794 -13.65 -18.89 23.86
CA ALA A 794 -14.08 -19.38 22.57
C ALA A 794 -14.37 -18.17 21.67
N THR A 795 -13.93 -18.23 20.43
CA THR A 795 -14.16 -17.15 19.47
C THR A 795 -15.17 -17.58 18.41
N LEU A 796 -15.98 -16.62 17.96
CA LEU A 796 -16.85 -16.76 16.80
C LEU A 796 -16.37 -15.78 15.73
N GLY A 797 -16.19 -16.31 14.52
CA GLY A 797 -15.52 -15.63 13.41
C GLY A 797 -14.06 -16.07 13.25
N ASP A 798 -13.34 -15.42 12.34
CA ASP A 798 -11.94 -15.73 12.00
C ASP A 798 -10.93 -15.13 13.01
N LEU A 799 -11.15 -15.42 14.30
CA LEU A 799 -10.22 -15.09 15.38
C LEU A 799 -9.57 -16.37 15.91
N LYS A 800 -8.24 -16.38 15.96
CA LYS A 800 -7.48 -17.52 16.45
C LYS A 800 -6.91 -17.23 17.83
N ILE A 801 -7.36 -17.96 18.82
CA ILE A 801 -6.78 -17.94 20.16
C ILE A 801 -5.39 -18.59 20.10
N VAL A 802 -4.36 -17.87 20.52
CA VAL A 802 -2.97 -18.32 20.45
C VAL A 802 -2.55 -19.05 21.71
N GLU A 803 -3.19 -18.73 22.83
CA GLU A 803 -2.81 -19.17 24.17
C GLU A 803 -3.73 -20.27 24.69
N ARG A 804 -3.16 -21.27 25.39
CA ARG A 804 -3.94 -22.34 26.00
C ARG A 804 -4.43 -21.94 27.39
N PRO A 805 -5.60 -22.44 27.82
CA PRO A 805 -6.11 -22.19 29.16
C PRO A 805 -5.09 -22.65 30.22
N SER A 806 -4.67 -21.71 31.07
CA SER A 806 -3.80 -21.96 32.22
C SER A 806 -4.64 -21.98 33.49
N VAL A 807 -4.20 -22.79 34.44
CA VAL A 807 -4.96 -23.07 35.66
C VAL A 807 -4.37 -22.28 36.82
N TYR A 808 -5.21 -21.54 37.53
CA TYR A 808 -4.83 -20.64 38.62
C TYR A 808 -5.51 -21.03 39.93
N THR A 809 -4.88 -20.69 41.06
CA THR A 809 -5.49 -20.84 42.39
C THR A 809 -5.57 -19.47 43.03
N ILE A 810 -6.79 -19.00 43.33
CA ILE A 810 -7.03 -17.66 43.89
C ILE A 810 -7.46 -17.79 45.35
N ALA A 811 -6.72 -17.12 46.23
CA ALA A 811 -7.04 -17.05 47.66
C ALA A 811 -8.38 -16.34 47.92
N PRO A 812 -9.00 -16.52 49.11
CA PRO A 812 -10.21 -15.78 49.50
C PRO A 812 -10.00 -14.26 49.37
N HIS A 813 -10.92 -13.55 48.73
CA HIS A 813 -10.80 -12.11 48.46
C HIS A 813 -9.52 -11.68 47.70
N GLY A 814 -8.81 -12.63 47.08
CA GLY A 814 -7.65 -12.38 46.25
C GLY A 814 -8.02 -11.97 44.83
N PHE A 815 -7.07 -11.37 44.13
CA PHE A 815 -7.20 -11.01 42.71
C PHE A 815 -6.03 -11.56 41.90
N GLN A 816 -6.25 -11.80 40.61
CA GLN A 816 -5.27 -12.29 39.66
C GLN A 816 -5.52 -11.64 38.30
N SER A 817 -4.48 -11.09 37.65
CA SER A 817 -4.55 -10.63 36.27
C SER A 817 -4.06 -11.73 35.33
N ILE A 818 -4.77 -11.95 34.24
CA ILE A 818 -4.41 -12.90 33.17
C ILE A 818 -4.39 -12.12 31.86
N LYS A 819 -3.30 -12.25 31.11
CA LYS A 819 -3.22 -11.71 29.75
C LYS A 819 -3.51 -12.84 28.78
N ALA A 820 -4.47 -12.63 27.88
CA ALA A 820 -4.78 -13.54 26.81
C ALA A 820 -4.61 -12.83 25.46
N THR A 821 -3.84 -13.43 24.56
CA THR A 821 -3.62 -12.87 23.22
C THR A 821 -4.40 -13.63 22.16
N ILE A 822 -5.20 -12.90 21.38
CA ILE A 822 -6.03 -13.42 20.29
C ILE A 822 -5.55 -12.81 18.98
N LYS A 823 -5.26 -13.67 18.00
CA LYS A 823 -4.84 -13.23 16.66
C LYS A 823 -6.04 -13.01 15.76
N VAL A 824 -6.05 -11.87 15.10
CA VAL A 824 -7.04 -11.51 14.09
C VAL A 824 -6.56 -12.02 12.74
N SER A 825 -7.23 -13.03 12.20
CA SER A 825 -6.92 -13.56 10.86
C SER A 825 -7.63 -12.79 9.75
N SER A 826 -8.77 -12.20 10.04
CA SER A 826 -9.64 -11.52 9.08
C SER A 826 -10.32 -10.29 9.68
N THR A 827 -10.73 -9.35 8.84
CA THR A 827 -11.49 -8.14 9.18
C THR A 827 -12.99 -8.43 9.33
N GLU A 828 -13.32 -9.47 10.08
CA GLU A 828 -14.72 -9.78 10.43
C GLU A 828 -15.01 -9.35 11.87
N THR A 829 -16.25 -8.96 12.15
CA THR A 829 -16.70 -8.73 13.52
C THR A 829 -16.61 -10.04 14.28
N GLY A 830 -15.63 -10.12 15.18
CA GLY A 830 -15.46 -11.26 16.05
C GLY A 830 -16.20 -11.07 17.37
N VAL A 831 -16.80 -12.14 17.85
CA VAL A 831 -17.36 -12.21 19.20
C VAL A 831 -16.53 -13.19 20.02
N ILE A 832 -16.10 -12.77 21.20
CA ILE A 832 -15.36 -13.62 22.13
C ILE A 832 -16.31 -14.01 23.25
N PHE A 833 -16.52 -15.31 23.39
CA PHE A 833 -17.21 -15.93 24.51
C PHE A 833 -16.17 -16.43 25.50
N GLY A 834 -16.51 -16.44 26.78
CA GLY A 834 -15.64 -17.04 27.78
C GLY A 834 -16.43 -17.80 28.83
N SER A 835 -15.78 -18.79 29.43
CA SER A 835 -16.29 -19.47 30.62
C SER A 835 -15.17 -19.68 31.61
N ILE A 836 -15.51 -19.60 32.90
CA ILE A 836 -14.57 -19.89 33.98
C ILE A 836 -15.04 -21.16 34.67
N LEU A 837 -14.13 -22.13 34.71
CA LEU A 837 -14.31 -23.42 35.37
C LEU A 837 -13.42 -23.45 36.61
N TRP A 838 -13.93 -23.86 37.76
CA TRP A 838 -13.11 -24.06 38.95
C TRP A 838 -13.64 -25.18 39.83
N GLU A 839 -12.78 -25.70 40.70
CA GLU A 839 -13.14 -26.72 41.68
C GLU A 839 -13.53 -26.06 43.02
N GLY A 840 -14.79 -26.26 43.41
CA GLY A 840 -15.33 -25.84 44.69
C GLY A 840 -15.00 -26.80 45.84
N PRO A 841 -15.40 -26.46 47.07
CA PRO A 841 -15.26 -27.36 48.22
C PRO A 841 -15.96 -28.70 47.95
N ASN A 842 -15.24 -29.81 48.18
CA ASN A 842 -15.61 -31.21 47.84
C ASN A 842 -15.39 -31.64 46.37
N MET A 843 -14.50 -30.96 45.62
CA MET A 843 -14.22 -31.27 44.21
C MET A 843 -15.46 -31.19 43.31
N SER A 844 -16.41 -30.31 43.66
CA SER A 844 -17.54 -30.00 42.79
C SER A 844 -17.10 -29.01 41.72
N GLU A 845 -17.23 -29.37 40.45
CA GLU A 845 -17.00 -28.45 39.33
C GLU A 845 -18.08 -27.35 39.33
N ALA A 846 -17.64 -26.10 39.36
CA ALA A 846 -18.50 -24.93 39.22
C ALA A 846 -18.08 -24.14 37.97
N CYS A 847 -19.07 -23.57 37.28
CA CYS A 847 -18.87 -22.86 36.03
C CYS A 847 -19.64 -21.54 36.03
N VAL A 848 -19.00 -20.47 35.56
CA VAL A 848 -19.62 -19.18 35.28
C VAL A 848 -19.36 -18.82 33.83
N ILE A 849 -20.43 -18.54 33.10
CA ILE A 849 -20.37 -18.06 31.70
C ILE A 849 -20.17 -16.55 31.73
N LEU A 850 -19.20 -16.06 30.97
CA LEU A 850 -18.88 -14.64 30.85
C LEU A 850 -19.79 -13.97 29.82
N ASN A 851 -20.01 -12.67 29.99
CA ASN A 851 -20.62 -11.86 28.94
C ASN A 851 -19.73 -11.80 27.69
N ASP A 852 -20.38 -11.70 26.55
CA ASP A 852 -19.73 -11.66 25.24
C ASP A 852 -18.94 -10.35 25.05
N ILE A 853 -17.74 -10.46 24.47
CA ILE A 853 -16.94 -9.30 24.06
C ILE A 853 -17.10 -9.10 22.56
N HIS A 854 -17.69 -7.97 22.17
CA HIS A 854 -17.77 -7.56 20.78
C HIS A 854 -16.53 -6.75 20.38
N ILE A 855 -15.80 -7.23 19.38
CA ILE A 855 -14.66 -6.49 18.83
C ILE A 855 -15.16 -5.60 17.69
N ASP A 856 -14.92 -4.30 17.84
CA ASP A 856 -15.28 -3.32 16.82
C ASP A 856 -14.22 -3.28 15.70
N ILE A 857 -14.67 -3.40 14.47
CA ILE A 857 -13.83 -3.31 13.26
C ILE A 857 -13.31 -1.90 13.01
N MET A 858 -13.97 -0.89 13.60
CA MET A 858 -13.71 0.51 13.28
C MET A 858 -12.28 0.97 13.59
N ASP A 859 -11.61 0.32 14.54
CA ASP A 859 -10.21 0.59 14.89
C ASP A 859 -9.25 0.13 13.78
N TYR A 860 -9.67 -0.79 12.91
CA TYR A 860 -8.90 -1.26 11.75
C TYR A 860 -9.15 -0.46 10.48
N ILE A 861 -10.19 0.38 10.42
CA ILE A 861 -10.57 1.14 9.23
C ILE A 861 -10.00 2.55 9.31
N LYS A 862 -9.16 2.90 8.33
CA LYS A 862 -8.59 4.24 8.19
C LYS A 862 -9.19 4.98 6.99
N PRO A 863 -9.38 6.30 7.09
CA PRO A 863 -9.84 7.10 5.96
C PRO A 863 -8.80 7.04 4.84
N ALA A 864 -9.27 6.74 3.64
CA ALA A 864 -8.44 6.66 2.44
C ALA A 864 -9.07 7.48 1.32
N TYR A 865 -8.29 7.81 0.29
CA TYR A 865 -8.76 8.58 -0.87
C TYR A 865 -8.52 7.80 -2.17
N CYS A 866 -9.52 7.78 -3.03
CA CYS A 866 -9.40 7.30 -4.41
C CYS A 866 -10.06 8.31 -5.36
N ASN A 867 -9.64 8.30 -6.62
CA ASN A 867 -10.28 9.14 -7.63
C ASN A 867 -11.65 8.55 -8.07
N GLU A 868 -12.46 9.34 -8.77
CA GLU A 868 -13.82 8.93 -9.17
C GLU A 868 -13.81 7.78 -10.19
N ALA A 869 -12.80 7.71 -11.06
CA ALA A 869 -12.67 6.65 -12.05
C ALA A 869 -12.32 5.29 -11.39
N GLN A 870 -11.39 5.30 -10.45
CA GLN A 870 -11.04 4.16 -9.60
C GLN A 870 -12.24 3.75 -8.75
N PHE A 871 -12.94 4.70 -8.14
CA PHE A 871 -14.17 4.42 -7.40
C PHE A 871 -15.17 3.65 -8.27
N ARG A 872 -15.46 4.12 -9.49
CA ARG A 872 -16.38 3.44 -10.43
C ARG A 872 -15.89 2.05 -10.84
N SER A 873 -14.59 1.90 -11.07
CA SER A 873 -13.97 0.62 -11.40
C SER A 873 -14.14 -0.38 -10.26
N MET A 874 -13.69 -0.01 -9.06
CA MET A 874 -13.79 -0.83 -7.85
C MET A 874 -15.26 -1.11 -7.49
N TRP A 875 -16.14 -0.12 -7.66
CA TRP A 875 -17.57 -0.28 -7.43
C TRP A 875 -18.19 -1.35 -8.32
N THR A 876 -17.73 -1.48 -9.57
CA THR A 876 -18.18 -2.51 -10.52
C THR A 876 -17.54 -3.86 -10.22
N GLU A 877 -16.29 -3.87 -9.76
CA GLU A 877 -15.53 -5.07 -9.41
C GLU A 877 -16.03 -5.74 -8.12
N PHE A 878 -16.48 -4.96 -7.13
CA PHE A 878 -16.84 -5.49 -5.81
C PHE A 878 -18.17 -6.26 -5.85
N GLU A 879 -18.10 -7.52 -5.44
CA GLU A 879 -19.21 -8.47 -5.47
C GLU A 879 -20.18 -8.29 -4.29
N TRP A 880 -19.66 -7.98 -3.10
CA TRP A 880 -20.47 -7.86 -1.89
C TRP A 880 -21.05 -6.47 -1.74
N GLU A 881 -22.37 -6.41 -1.57
CA GLU A 881 -23.12 -5.19 -1.33
C GLU A 881 -24.05 -5.33 -0.13
N ASN A 882 -24.02 -4.34 0.76
CA ASN A 882 -25.00 -4.17 1.82
C ASN A 882 -25.76 -2.86 1.63
N ARG A 883 -27.10 -2.91 1.69
CA ARG A 883 -27.97 -1.75 1.56
C ARG A 883 -28.66 -1.46 2.89
N VAL A 884 -28.26 -0.37 3.53
CA VAL A 884 -28.82 0.10 4.79
C VAL A 884 -29.84 1.19 4.53
N ASN A 885 -31.07 1.04 5.02
CA ASN A 885 -32.07 2.10 4.95
C ASN A 885 -31.81 3.14 6.04
N VAL A 886 -31.96 4.41 5.69
CA VAL A 886 -31.75 5.55 6.58
C VAL A 886 -33.10 6.13 6.95
N HIS A 887 -33.37 6.20 8.26
CA HIS A 887 -34.47 6.98 8.83
C HIS A 887 -33.92 7.74 10.03
N SER A 888 -33.66 9.03 9.87
CA SER A 888 -33.06 9.86 10.92
C SER A 888 -33.94 11.06 11.26
N THR A 889 -33.92 11.43 12.54
CA THR A 889 -34.54 12.66 13.06
C THR A 889 -33.71 13.91 12.80
N VAL A 890 -32.47 13.75 12.30
CA VAL A 890 -31.62 14.87 11.88
C VAL A 890 -32.29 15.57 10.69
N SER A 891 -32.44 16.89 10.76
CA SER A 891 -33.15 17.68 9.75
C SER A 891 -32.30 18.04 8.54
N ASP A 892 -30.98 18.17 8.71
CA ASP A 892 -30.04 18.51 7.63
C ASP A 892 -29.34 17.24 7.09
N PRO A 893 -29.53 16.88 5.81
CA PRO A 893 -28.80 15.80 5.14
C PRO A 893 -27.28 15.89 5.28
N ARG A 894 -26.70 17.11 5.34
CA ARG A 894 -25.25 17.30 5.44
C ARG A 894 -24.70 16.99 6.83
N GLU A 895 -25.44 17.35 7.86
CA GLU A 895 -25.09 16.99 9.24
C GLU A 895 -25.13 15.48 9.42
N TYR A 896 -26.12 14.82 8.81
CA TYR A 896 -26.19 13.36 8.79
C TYR A 896 -24.99 12.74 8.07
N LEU A 897 -24.55 13.27 6.91
CA LEU A 897 -23.34 12.81 6.23
C LEU A 897 -22.10 12.93 7.13
N LYS A 898 -21.92 14.07 7.82
CA LYS A 898 -20.79 14.24 8.77
C LYS A 898 -20.85 13.26 9.94
N HIS A 899 -22.06 12.99 10.45
CA HIS A 899 -22.27 11.99 11.49
C HIS A 899 -21.87 10.59 11.02
N VAL A 900 -22.30 10.19 9.82
CA VAL A 900 -21.92 8.92 9.20
C VAL A 900 -20.40 8.85 9.03
N MET A 901 -19.76 9.87 8.46
CA MET A 901 -18.31 9.91 8.28
C MET A 901 -17.54 9.75 9.60
N LYS A 902 -18.00 10.40 10.67
CA LYS A 902 -17.40 10.27 12.00
C LYS A 902 -17.59 8.86 12.58
N SER A 903 -18.74 8.22 12.33
CA SER A 903 -19.03 6.88 12.82
C SER A 903 -18.30 5.76 12.06
N THR A 904 -17.99 5.98 10.77
CA THR A 904 -17.41 4.97 9.87
C THR A 904 -15.96 5.25 9.47
N ASN A 905 -15.32 6.30 10.00
CA ASN A 905 -13.96 6.71 9.65
C ASN A 905 -13.72 6.79 8.13
N MET A 906 -14.77 7.06 7.34
CA MET A 906 -14.70 7.15 5.88
C MET A 906 -14.44 8.58 5.42
N SER A 907 -13.66 8.73 4.36
CA SER A 907 -13.46 10.03 3.72
C SER A 907 -14.52 10.26 2.63
N CYS A 908 -15.08 11.47 2.57
CA CYS A 908 -15.99 11.85 1.49
C CYS A 908 -15.22 12.19 0.22
N LEU A 909 -15.54 11.53 -0.88
CA LEU A 909 -14.92 11.74 -2.19
C LEU A 909 -15.63 12.84 -2.98
N THR A 910 -16.93 13.02 -2.76
CA THR A 910 -17.72 14.06 -3.45
C THR A 910 -17.19 15.46 -3.08
N PRO A 911 -16.89 16.34 -4.06
CA PRO A 911 -16.42 17.70 -3.79
C PRO A 911 -17.44 18.55 -3.03
N GLU A 912 -16.97 19.44 -2.15
CA GLU A 912 -17.84 20.39 -1.42
C GLU A 912 -18.70 21.25 -2.36
N GLY A 913 -18.19 21.59 -3.55
CA GLY A 913 -18.95 22.35 -4.56
C GLY A 913 -20.19 21.59 -5.09
N ALA A 914 -20.12 20.26 -5.22
CA ALA A 914 -21.27 19.44 -5.61
C ALA A 914 -22.22 19.17 -4.43
N LEU A 915 -21.74 19.35 -3.20
CA LEU A 915 -22.52 19.29 -1.97
C LEU A 915 -23.15 20.65 -1.61
N SER A 916 -22.80 21.73 -2.33
CA SER A 916 -23.24 23.11 -2.08
C SER A 916 -24.55 23.44 -2.81
N GLY A 917 -25.43 24.21 -2.17
CA GLY A 917 -26.78 24.55 -2.66
C GLY A 917 -27.91 24.09 -1.73
N ASP A 918 -29.09 24.69 -1.81
CA ASP A 918 -30.27 24.25 -1.05
C ASP A 918 -30.98 23.15 -1.84
N CYS A 919 -30.52 21.91 -1.65
CA CYS A 919 -31.14 20.73 -2.25
C CYS A 919 -31.65 19.80 -1.16
N ASP A 920 -32.92 19.42 -1.26
CA ASP A 920 -33.55 18.44 -0.37
C ASP A 920 -33.06 17.01 -0.63
N PHE A 921 -32.25 16.78 -1.66
CA PHE A 921 -31.64 15.49 -1.99
C PHE A 921 -30.11 15.58 -1.98
N LEU A 922 -29.45 14.60 -1.36
CA LEU A 922 -27.99 14.51 -1.24
C LEU A 922 -27.50 13.12 -1.64
N SER A 923 -26.58 13.07 -2.61
CA SER A 923 -25.83 11.85 -2.94
C SER A 923 -24.33 12.07 -2.76
N ALA A 924 -23.67 11.21 -1.96
CA ALA A 924 -22.26 11.33 -1.64
C ALA A 924 -21.53 9.98 -1.70
N ASN A 925 -20.34 9.97 -2.32
CA ASN A 925 -19.46 8.81 -2.36
C ASN A 925 -18.42 8.91 -1.24
N MET A 926 -18.18 7.80 -0.54
CA MET A 926 -17.26 7.69 0.58
C MET A 926 -16.34 6.49 0.41
N TYR A 927 -15.13 6.57 0.96
CA TYR A 927 -14.12 5.52 0.85
C TYR A 927 -13.23 5.42 2.09
N ALA A 928 -12.87 4.19 2.44
CA ALA A 928 -11.90 3.86 3.47
C ALA A 928 -11.12 2.59 3.10
N ARG A 929 -10.01 2.38 3.81
CA ARG A 929 -9.15 1.20 3.65
C ARG A 929 -8.82 0.59 5.02
N SER A 930 -8.87 -0.73 5.12
CA SER A 930 -8.49 -1.44 6.34
C SER A 930 -6.96 -1.48 6.52
N LEU A 931 -6.50 -1.72 7.74
CA LEU A 931 -5.08 -2.00 8.04
C LEU A 931 -4.56 -3.26 7.31
N PHE A 932 -5.47 -4.15 6.91
CA PHE A 932 -5.19 -5.34 6.11
C PHE A 932 -5.13 -5.06 4.59
N GLY A 933 -5.31 -3.80 4.19
CA GLY A 933 -5.24 -3.36 2.80
C GLY A 933 -6.52 -3.58 1.99
N GLU A 934 -7.63 -3.88 2.66
CA GLU A 934 -8.92 -4.11 1.99
C GLU A 934 -9.69 -2.80 1.82
N ASP A 935 -10.37 -2.67 0.69
CA ASP A 935 -11.05 -1.45 0.28
C ASP A 935 -12.55 -1.50 0.61
N ALA A 936 -13.07 -0.41 1.18
CA ALA A 936 -14.48 -0.25 1.54
C ALA A 936 -15.06 1.01 0.89
N LEU A 937 -16.06 0.84 0.04
CA LEU A 937 -16.74 1.92 -0.68
C LEU A 937 -18.15 2.09 -0.13
N ALA A 938 -18.62 3.32 -0.05
CA ALA A 938 -20.02 3.60 0.29
C ALA A 938 -20.60 4.71 -0.60
N ASN A 939 -21.85 4.55 -0.99
CA ASN A 939 -22.67 5.57 -1.64
C ASN A 939 -23.85 5.88 -0.72
N LEU A 940 -23.91 7.12 -0.23
CA LEU A 940 -25.01 7.67 0.55
C LEU A 940 -25.99 8.35 -0.42
N SER A 941 -27.26 8.00 -0.37
CA SER A 941 -28.33 8.68 -1.10
C SER A 941 -29.51 8.96 -0.16
N ILE A 942 -29.68 10.21 0.22
CA ILE A 942 -30.66 10.64 1.23
C ILE A 942 -31.46 11.85 0.74
N GLU A 943 -32.69 11.95 1.20
CA GLU A 943 -33.62 13.03 0.91
C GLU A 943 -34.26 13.55 2.20
N ARG A 944 -34.62 14.82 2.19
CA ARG A 944 -35.38 15.47 3.25
C ARG A 944 -36.85 15.36 2.90
N THR A 945 -37.62 14.74 3.79
CA THR A 945 -39.08 14.67 3.66
C THR A 945 -39.75 15.99 4.06
N GLU A 946 -40.98 16.19 3.62
CA GLU A 946 -41.82 17.35 3.98
C GLU A 946 -42.00 17.52 5.51
N THR A 947 -41.86 16.42 6.26
CA THR A 947 -41.93 16.41 7.73
C THR A 947 -40.65 16.89 8.43
N GLY A 948 -39.60 17.22 7.66
CA GLY A 948 -38.31 17.67 8.17
C GLY A 948 -37.39 16.54 8.65
N THR A 949 -37.72 15.27 8.35
CA THR A 949 -36.88 14.10 8.65
C THR A 949 -36.11 13.64 7.41
N VAL A 950 -34.95 13.02 7.63
CA VAL A 950 -34.10 12.52 6.54
C VAL A 950 -34.36 11.04 6.31
N THR A 951 -34.74 10.70 5.07
CA THR A 951 -34.99 9.33 4.61
C THR A 951 -34.06 8.97 3.46
N GLY A 952 -33.70 7.70 3.29
CA GLY A 952 -32.89 7.29 2.16
C GLY A 952 -32.24 5.93 2.33
N HIS A 953 -31.14 5.71 1.63
CA HIS A 953 -30.37 4.48 1.73
C HIS A 953 -28.87 4.70 1.52
N ILE A 954 -28.07 3.86 2.18
CA ILE A 954 -26.62 3.78 2.03
C ILE A 954 -26.30 2.42 1.43
N ARG A 955 -25.55 2.43 0.33
CA ARG A 955 -25.05 1.20 -0.31
C ARG A 955 -23.56 1.11 0.00
N ILE A 956 -23.15 0.02 0.63
CA ILE A 956 -21.76 -0.23 1.01
C ILE A 956 -21.29 -1.42 0.19
N ARG A 957 -20.15 -1.28 -0.48
CA ARG A 957 -19.52 -2.35 -1.25
C ARG A 957 -18.10 -2.59 -0.78
N SER A 958 -17.72 -3.85 -0.68
CA SER A 958 -16.35 -4.27 -0.38
C SER A 958 -16.04 -5.59 -1.06
N LYS A 959 -14.76 -5.97 -1.09
CA LYS A 959 -14.31 -7.27 -1.57
C LYS A 959 -14.67 -8.39 -0.60
N THR A 960 -14.69 -8.10 0.70
CA THR A 960 -15.06 -9.06 1.75
C THR A 960 -16.44 -8.78 2.31
N GLN A 961 -17.19 -9.86 2.58
CA GLN A 961 -18.54 -9.79 3.13
C GLN A 961 -18.54 -9.15 4.53
N GLY A 962 -17.57 -9.52 5.38
CA GLY A 962 -17.46 -9.05 6.75
C GLY A 962 -17.44 -7.53 6.87
N ILE A 963 -16.60 -6.85 6.08
CA ILE A 963 -16.51 -5.38 6.08
C ILE A 963 -17.83 -4.73 5.65
N ALA A 964 -18.47 -5.22 4.58
CA ALA A 964 -19.69 -4.63 4.05
C ALA A 964 -20.88 -4.75 5.05
N LEU A 965 -20.97 -5.88 5.75
CA LEU A 965 -21.99 -6.09 6.78
C LEU A 965 -21.69 -5.26 8.04
N SER A 966 -20.47 -5.34 8.56
CA SER A 966 -20.07 -4.69 9.82
C SER A 966 -20.20 -3.17 9.76
N LEU A 967 -19.80 -2.56 8.63
CA LEU A 967 -20.01 -1.12 8.41
C LEU A 967 -21.50 -0.77 8.36
N GLY A 968 -22.33 -1.63 7.78
CA GLY A 968 -23.77 -1.41 7.71
C GLY A 968 -24.45 -1.51 9.07
N ASP A 969 -24.03 -2.49 9.89
CA ASP A 969 -24.51 -2.65 11.26
C ASP A 969 -24.09 -1.45 12.12
N ARG A 970 -22.85 -0.96 11.96
CA ARG A 970 -22.37 0.23 12.67
C ARG A 970 -23.18 1.47 12.33
N ILE A 971 -23.52 1.68 11.06
CA ILE A 971 -24.38 2.79 10.66
C ILE A 971 -25.80 2.62 11.21
N THR A 972 -26.32 1.40 11.23
CA THR A 972 -27.64 1.10 11.82
C THR A 972 -27.66 1.37 13.32
N MET A 973 -26.56 1.08 14.04
CA MET A 973 -26.39 1.44 15.45
C MET A 973 -26.29 2.96 15.63
N ALA A 974 -25.46 3.64 14.83
CA ALA A 974 -25.32 5.10 14.87
C ALA A 974 -26.65 5.83 14.61
N GLN A 975 -27.53 5.29 13.74
CA GLN A 975 -28.88 5.81 13.56
C GLN A 975 -29.74 5.73 14.83
N LYS A 976 -29.58 4.68 15.66
CA LYS A 976 -30.32 4.54 16.92
C LYS A 976 -29.81 5.48 18.01
N ASP A 977 -28.51 5.74 18.02
CA ASP A 977 -27.85 6.67 18.94
C ASP A 977 -28.12 8.14 18.61
N SER A 978 -28.60 8.43 17.38
CA SER A 978 -29.00 9.78 16.94
C SER A 978 -30.30 10.32 17.58
N LYS A 979 -30.78 9.71 18.68
CA LYS A 979 -31.85 10.32 19.48
C LYS A 979 -31.35 11.67 19.99
N PRO A 980 -32.14 12.76 19.82
CA PRO A 980 -31.78 14.03 20.42
C PRO A 980 -31.65 13.80 21.93
N LEU A 981 -30.51 14.22 22.50
CA LEU A 981 -30.39 14.44 23.93
C LEU A 981 -31.63 15.23 24.35
N SER A 982 -32.52 14.60 25.09
CA SER A 982 -33.66 15.27 25.70
C SER A 982 -33.11 16.44 26.52
N ALA A 983 -33.69 17.62 26.29
CA ALA A 983 -33.35 18.89 26.94
C ALA A 983 -33.10 18.80 28.45
#